data_AF-A0A3Q0CIW1-F1
#
_entry.id   AF-A0A3Q0CIW1-F1
#
_cell.length_a   1.000
_cell.length_b   1.000
_cell.length_c   1.000
_cell.angle_alpha   90.00
_cell.angle_beta   90.00
_cell.angle_gamma   90.00
#
_symmetry.space_group_name_H-M   'P 1'
#
loop_
_entity.id
_entity.type
_entity.pdbx_description
1 polymer ?
#
loop_
_entity_poly.entity_id
_entity_poly.type
_entity_poly.pdbx_seq_one_letter_code
_entity_poly.pdbx_strand_id
1 'polypeptide(L)'
;MPRGSILPSSHKWDHYGQWPTAWTSLRKVPIILWLLLLDTSLTTARAQTKIPLETVKLWADTFGRNLYNTVTRYSGSLLLQKKYKDAESSLKIQEVDGLELVKKFSEDMETMLRRKVEAVKSLVEAAEEADLNHEFNASLVFNYYNSVLINEKDEKGNYVELGAEFLLEADAHFSNQRVNVSMSSVQLPTNVYNKDPDILNGVYMSEALNPVFVENFQRDPTLTWQYFGSSTGFFRIYPGIKWKPDENGVIAFDCRNRGWYIQAATSPKDIVILVDVSGSMKGLRMAIAKHTITTILDTLGENDFVNIIAYNDYVHYIEPCFKGILVQADRDNREHFKQLVDELMVKGVGVVSQALIEAFEILNQFQESRQGSLCNQAIMLITDGAVEDYEPVFEKYNWPDRKVRVFTYLIGREVTFADRMKWIACNNKGYYTQISTLADAQENVMEYLHVLSRPMVINHDHDIIWTEAYMDSRLFTSEAQSLMLLTTVAMPVFSKKNETRSHGILLGVVGSDVTLRELMKLAPRYKYRDGKKLKPKPNYNSVDLSEVEWEDQAETLRTAMINGETGSHSMDVKVPLDKGKRVLFLTNDYFFTDISDTPFSLGVVLTRGHGEYILLGNTSVEEGLHDLLHPDLTLASDWIYCITDIDPEHRKLSQLEAVVRFLTGMDPGLECDEELVREVLFDAVVTAPMEAYWTALALNISEASEPGVDMAFLGTRAGLLRQSLFVGSEKVSDRKFLTPEDEASIFTMDHFPLWYRQASEQPPGSFVFDLRWEEGPDSPGKPVAVRASTAVTVTVDGKAATAAAVGIQMQVDHLQRQFWEAMKQCSTVEGPCPKSCEDSDLDCFIIDNNGFILISERSQEMGRLLGEVDGALMMQLLSMGVFSRVTMYDYQAMCKLPDHHHSVAQALINPLSASLMVVKWLLHEFLLFLLQWSAWGSWHDKGSEAKAVFHHSHKHKKQDLLHPCDTEYPVFVHQTAIQEANGIIECGGCQKAFVMQQIRSSNLLLLVTDRTCDCSTYSPILQEATEVKYNASVKCDRMRSQKPRRRPGSCHAFHPEENAQDCGGASDSAASPTLLLLPVWAWLLPHQLLW
;
A
#
# COMPACT_ATOMS: atom_id res chain seq x y z
N MET A 1 -48.92 3.06 -22.74
CA MET A 1 -49.60 3.87 -23.79
C MET A 1 -50.43 4.94 -23.10
N PRO A 2 -50.74 6.11 -23.71
CA PRO A 2 -50.10 6.81 -24.85
C PRO A 2 -48.91 7.68 -24.35
N ARG A 3 -47.95 8.25 -25.11
CA ARG A 3 -47.83 8.88 -26.45
C ARG A 3 -48.22 10.37 -26.55
N GLY A 4 -47.20 11.22 -26.79
CA GLY A 4 -47.24 12.35 -27.74
C GLY A 4 -46.58 13.66 -27.26
N SER A 5 -45.99 14.55 -28.11
CA SER A 5 -45.35 14.45 -29.46
C SER A 5 -45.03 15.89 -30.00
N ILE A 6 -44.41 16.00 -31.21
CA ILE A 6 -44.34 17.19 -32.12
C ILE A 6 -43.17 18.17 -31.78
N LEU A 7 -42.06 18.29 -32.56
CA LEU A 7 -41.80 18.79 -33.95
C LEU A 7 -41.52 20.31 -34.03
N PRO A 8 -40.93 20.93 -35.10
CA PRO A 8 -40.76 20.52 -36.53
C PRO A 8 -39.30 20.62 -37.12
N SER A 9 -38.91 19.85 -38.16
CA SER A 9 -38.90 20.08 -39.65
C SER A 9 -37.86 21.10 -40.19
N SER A 10 -37.35 21.10 -41.44
CA SER A 10 -37.35 20.22 -42.66
C SER A 10 -36.12 20.65 -43.54
N HIS A 11 -35.64 20.07 -44.66
CA HIS A 11 -36.07 19.13 -45.75
C HIS A 11 -34.88 18.20 -46.14
N LYS A 12 -34.94 17.11 -46.93
CA LYS A 12 -35.93 16.44 -47.82
C LYS A 12 -35.97 16.84 -49.34
N TRP A 13 -35.22 16.11 -50.19
CA TRP A 13 -35.55 15.84 -51.62
C TRP A 13 -35.39 14.33 -51.92
N ASP A 14 -36.39 13.73 -52.57
CA ASP A 14 -36.44 12.31 -52.98
C ASP A 14 -36.78 12.21 -54.48
N HIS A 15 -36.70 11.02 -55.10
CA HIS A 15 -37.88 10.30 -55.61
C HIS A 15 -37.57 8.87 -56.10
N TYR A 16 -38.58 8.14 -56.61
CA TYR A 16 -38.74 6.67 -56.43
C TYR A 16 -39.37 5.97 -57.67
N GLY A 17 -39.17 4.65 -57.80
CA GLY A 17 -39.96 3.72 -58.68
C GLY A 17 -39.19 3.05 -59.83
N GLN A 18 -39.62 1.91 -60.42
CA GLN A 18 -40.71 0.97 -60.08
C GLN A 18 -40.49 -0.42 -60.78
N TRP A 19 -41.43 -1.39 -60.68
CA TRP A 19 -41.32 -2.79 -61.22
C TRP A 19 -41.70 -2.91 -62.75
N PRO A 20 -42.00 -4.08 -63.41
CA PRO A 20 -41.74 -5.53 -63.17
C PRO A 20 -41.33 -6.39 -64.44
N THR A 21 -41.10 -7.71 -64.26
CA THR A 21 -41.30 -8.90 -65.15
C THR A 21 -41.31 -8.87 -66.71
N ALA A 22 -40.63 -9.84 -67.37
CA ALA A 22 -41.06 -10.52 -68.63
C ALA A 22 -40.26 -11.83 -68.97
N TRP A 23 -40.77 -12.68 -69.88
CA TRP A 23 -40.14 -13.89 -70.49
C TRP A 23 -39.35 -13.52 -71.80
N THR A 24 -38.62 -14.34 -72.60
CA THR A 24 -38.79 -15.74 -73.09
C THR A 24 -37.54 -16.40 -73.74
N SER A 25 -37.38 -17.72 -73.56
CA SER A 25 -37.11 -18.81 -74.55
C SER A 25 -36.10 -18.72 -75.74
N LEU A 26 -35.20 -19.73 -75.81
CA LEU A 26 -34.68 -20.48 -77.00
C LEU A 26 -33.80 -19.83 -78.11
N ARG A 27 -32.48 -20.18 -78.16
CA ARG A 27 -31.86 -21.16 -79.14
C ARG A 27 -30.29 -21.17 -79.22
N LYS A 28 -29.71 -22.39 -79.34
CA LYS A 28 -28.41 -22.81 -79.95
C LYS A 28 -27.08 -22.22 -79.36
N VAL A 29 -26.07 -22.94 -78.83
CA VAL A 29 -25.40 -24.26 -79.10
C VAL A 29 -24.49 -24.24 -80.36
N PRO A 30 -23.18 -24.62 -80.32
CA PRO A 30 -22.16 -24.66 -79.23
C PRO A 30 -20.73 -24.19 -79.70
N ILE A 31 -19.66 -24.91 -79.30
CA ILE A 31 -18.22 -24.87 -79.75
C ILE A 31 -17.29 -23.82 -79.08
N ILE A 32 -17.07 -23.94 -77.76
CA ILE A 32 -15.74 -23.76 -77.13
C ILE A 32 -15.64 -24.78 -75.98
N LEU A 33 -15.12 -25.99 -76.25
CA LEU A 33 -15.04 -27.08 -75.23
C LEU A 33 -13.84 -28.02 -75.45
N TRP A 34 -12.69 -27.49 -75.88
CA TRP A 34 -11.53 -28.31 -76.30
C TRP A 34 -10.15 -27.75 -75.90
N LEU A 35 -10.11 -26.77 -75.00
CA LEU A 35 -8.87 -26.10 -74.53
C LEU A 35 -8.77 -25.93 -73.00
N LEU A 36 -9.60 -26.64 -72.23
CA LEU A 36 -9.62 -26.62 -70.75
C LEU A 36 -9.59 -28.04 -70.16
N LEU A 37 -8.82 -28.94 -70.77
CA LEU A 37 -8.67 -30.35 -70.36
C LEU A 37 -7.19 -30.79 -70.23
N LEU A 38 -6.27 -29.83 -70.07
CA LEU A 38 -4.85 -30.05 -69.83
C LEU A 38 -4.36 -29.09 -68.74
N ASP A 39 -4.79 -29.34 -67.50
CA ASP A 39 -4.01 -29.13 -66.26
C ASP A 39 -4.80 -29.66 -65.04
N THR A 40 -5.09 -30.96 -65.04
CA THR A 40 -5.59 -31.67 -63.84
C THR A 40 -4.43 -32.17 -62.99
N SER A 41 -3.77 -31.25 -62.27
CA SER A 41 -2.91 -31.58 -61.14
C SER A 41 -3.73 -31.63 -59.84
N LEU A 42 -3.28 -32.43 -58.87
CA LEU A 42 -4.09 -32.80 -57.71
C LEU A 42 -4.28 -31.63 -56.72
N THR A 43 -5.53 -31.22 -56.52
CA THR A 43 -5.98 -30.78 -55.18
C THR A 43 -6.55 -31.99 -54.44
N THR A 44 -5.73 -32.59 -53.58
CA THR A 44 -6.19 -33.64 -52.67
C THR A 44 -7.17 -33.04 -51.67
N ALA A 45 -8.39 -33.58 -51.63
CA ALA A 45 -9.28 -33.38 -50.50
C ALA A 45 -8.67 -34.10 -49.29
N ARG A 46 -7.85 -33.39 -48.51
CA ARG A 46 -7.18 -33.92 -47.32
C ARG A 46 -8.26 -34.30 -46.31
N ALA A 47 -8.39 -35.60 -46.04
CA ALA A 47 -9.45 -36.12 -45.17
C ALA A 47 -9.34 -35.50 -43.77
N GLN A 48 -10.46 -35.09 -43.18
CA GLN A 48 -10.49 -34.49 -41.85
C GLN A 48 -9.97 -35.48 -40.80
N THR A 49 -8.85 -35.14 -40.17
CA THR A 49 -8.15 -35.91 -39.14
C THR A 49 -8.90 -35.86 -37.81
N LYS A 50 -10.02 -36.59 -37.72
CA LYS A 50 -10.82 -36.67 -36.50
C LYS A 50 -10.07 -37.41 -35.38
N ILE A 51 -9.62 -36.67 -34.37
CA ILE A 51 -8.94 -37.19 -33.18
C ILE A 51 -9.86 -38.22 -32.46
N PRO A 52 -9.42 -39.46 -32.19
CA PRO A 52 -10.25 -40.48 -31.55
C PRO A 52 -10.49 -40.21 -30.06
N LEU A 53 -11.71 -39.80 -29.71
CA LEU A 53 -12.13 -39.45 -28.35
C LEU A 53 -11.88 -40.59 -27.34
N GLU A 54 -12.25 -41.83 -27.70
CA GLU A 54 -12.08 -42.99 -26.80
C GLU A 54 -10.61 -43.30 -26.51
N THR A 55 -9.71 -43.04 -27.46
CA THR A 55 -8.26 -43.24 -27.28
C THR A 55 -7.67 -42.19 -26.33
N VAL A 56 -8.03 -40.90 -26.50
CA VAL A 56 -7.61 -39.83 -25.57
C VAL A 56 -8.14 -40.09 -24.15
N LYS A 57 -9.37 -40.62 -24.04
CA LYS A 57 -9.96 -41.01 -22.75
C LYS A 57 -9.24 -42.19 -22.10
N LEU A 58 -8.87 -43.21 -22.89
CA LEU A 58 -8.03 -44.32 -22.44
C LEU A 58 -6.64 -43.84 -21.97
N TRP A 59 -6.01 -42.92 -22.70
CA TRP A 59 -4.74 -42.30 -22.32
C TRP A 59 -4.84 -41.59 -20.96
N ALA A 60 -5.86 -40.75 -20.74
CA ALA A 60 -6.08 -40.08 -19.46
C ALA A 60 -6.36 -41.04 -18.30
N ASP A 61 -7.25 -42.04 -18.49
CA ASP A 61 -7.58 -43.03 -17.46
C ASP A 61 -6.42 -43.99 -17.15
N THR A 62 -5.52 -44.27 -18.09
CA THR A 62 -4.26 -45.01 -17.84
C THR A 62 -3.24 -44.13 -17.10
N PHE A 63 -2.94 -42.94 -17.64
CA PHE A 63 -1.92 -42.05 -17.07
C PHE A 63 -2.29 -41.65 -15.64
N GLY A 64 -3.54 -41.23 -15.42
CA GLY A 64 -4.06 -40.90 -14.09
C GLY A 64 -3.98 -42.05 -13.10
N ARG A 65 -4.24 -43.30 -13.54
CA ARG A 65 -4.13 -44.48 -12.65
C ARG A 65 -2.69 -44.79 -12.27
N ASN A 66 -1.76 -44.71 -13.22
CA ASN A 66 -0.33 -44.93 -12.95
C ASN A 66 0.23 -43.83 -12.03
N LEU A 67 -0.11 -42.57 -12.34
CA LEU A 67 0.28 -41.40 -11.55
C LEU A 67 -0.28 -41.48 -10.12
N TYR A 68 -1.58 -41.74 -9.96
CA TYR A 68 -2.25 -41.91 -8.66
C TYR A 68 -1.61 -43.03 -7.81
N ASN A 69 -1.36 -44.19 -8.41
CA ASN A 69 -0.67 -45.30 -7.75
C ASN A 69 0.78 -44.94 -7.34
N THR A 70 1.46 -44.09 -8.12
CA THR A 70 2.80 -43.59 -7.78
C THR A 70 2.72 -42.63 -6.59
N VAL A 71 1.93 -41.56 -6.69
CA VAL A 71 1.87 -40.53 -5.64
C VAL A 71 1.34 -41.07 -4.31
N THR A 72 0.32 -41.93 -4.31
CA THR A 72 -0.20 -42.53 -3.05
C THR A 72 0.79 -43.48 -2.39
N ARG A 73 1.53 -44.27 -3.17
CA ARG A 73 2.55 -45.20 -2.65
C ARG A 73 3.74 -44.47 -2.02
N TYR A 74 4.30 -43.46 -2.68
CA TYR A 74 5.49 -42.79 -2.17
C TYR A 74 5.16 -41.74 -1.08
N SER A 75 4.02 -41.05 -1.16
CA SER A 75 3.59 -40.13 -0.08
C SER A 75 3.17 -40.88 1.18
N GLY A 76 2.55 -42.05 1.04
CA GLY A 76 1.94 -42.78 2.16
C GLY A 76 0.64 -42.12 2.66
N SER A 77 -0.03 -41.28 1.87
CA SER A 77 -1.23 -40.54 2.29
C SER A 77 -2.34 -41.42 2.90
N LEU A 78 -2.56 -42.60 2.34
CA LEU A 78 -3.54 -43.59 2.84
C LEU A 78 -3.12 -44.21 4.19
N LEU A 79 -1.80 -44.30 4.48
CA LEU A 79 -1.30 -44.72 5.78
C LEU A 79 -1.50 -43.62 6.82
N LEU A 80 -1.18 -42.37 6.47
CA LEU A 80 -1.38 -41.21 7.36
C LEU A 80 -2.86 -41.01 7.71
N GLN A 81 -3.75 -41.07 6.71
CA GLN A 81 -5.19 -40.99 6.93
C GLN A 81 -5.70 -42.12 7.84
N LYS A 82 -5.17 -43.33 7.68
CA LYS A 82 -5.44 -44.42 8.62
C LYS A 82 -4.91 -44.09 10.02
N LYS A 83 -3.72 -43.50 10.16
CA LYS A 83 -3.13 -43.21 11.48
C LYS A 83 -3.87 -42.17 12.30
N TYR A 84 -4.33 -41.08 11.69
CA TYR A 84 -5.24 -40.15 12.37
C TYR A 84 -6.57 -40.84 12.76
N LYS A 85 -7.06 -41.79 11.97
CA LYS A 85 -8.26 -42.57 12.31
C LYS A 85 -8.02 -43.62 13.41
N ASP A 86 -6.87 -44.29 13.42
CA ASP A 86 -6.48 -45.17 14.53
C ASP A 86 -6.38 -44.37 15.85
N ALA A 87 -6.11 -43.06 15.77
CA ALA A 87 -6.06 -42.09 16.88
C ALA A 87 -7.41 -41.39 17.20
N GLU A 88 -8.53 -41.77 16.58
CA GLU A 88 -9.85 -41.11 16.74
C GLU A 88 -10.30 -40.98 18.21
N SER A 89 -9.85 -41.88 19.10
CA SER A 89 -10.17 -41.85 20.54
C SER A 89 -9.40 -40.82 21.39
N SER A 90 -8.30 -40.27 20.90
CA SER A 90 -7.52 -39.20 21.55
C SER A 90 -7.68 -37.84 20.87
N LEU A 91 -8.52 -37.77 19.83
CA LEU A 91 -8.84 -36.57 19.06
C LEU A 91 -10.15 -35.92 19.51
N LYS A 92 -10.22 -34.59 19.35
CA LYS A 92 -11.45 -33.80 19.43
C LYS A 92 -11.45 -32.76 18.32
N ILE A 93 -12.56 -32.65 17.59
CA ILE A 93 -12.77 -31.56 16.65
C ILE A 93 -13.54 -30.45 17.38
N GLN A 94 -12.87 -29.32 17.64
CA GLN A 94 -13.48 -28.11 18.18
C GLN A 94 -13.86 -27.17 17.03
N GLU A 95 -14.99 -26.49 17.16
CA GLU A 95 -15.47 -25.45 16.24
C GLU A 95 -15.06 -24.08 16.78
N VAL A 96 -14.61 -23.18 15.91
CA VAL A 96 -14.08 -21.87 16.33
C VAL A 96 -15.21 -20.83 16.33
N ASP A 97 -15.68 -20.44 17.52
CA ASP A 97 -16.59 -19.30 17.64
C ASP A 97 -15.84 -17.98 17.40
N GLY A 98 -15.93 -17.48 16.16
CA GLY A 98 -15.32 -16.22 15.76
C GLY A 98 -15.87 -14.99 16.50
N LEU A 99 -17.06 -15.07 17.10
CA LEU A 99 -17.70 -13.97 17.83
C LEU A 99 -17.25 -13.90 19.29
N GLU A 100 -17.07 -15.05 19.97
CA GLU A 100 -16.40 -15.11 21.27
C GLU A 100 -14.94 -14.63 21.13
N LEU A 101 -14.27 -15.10 20.09
CA LEU A 101 -12.89 -14.77 19.77
C LEU A 101 -12.64 -13.27 19.52
N VAL A 102 -13.43 -12.64 18.63
CA VAL A 102 -13.22 -11.21 18.30
C VAL A 102 -13.50 -10.30 19.50
N LYS A 103 -14.40 -10.71 20.41
CA LYS A 103 -14.62 -10.01 21.68
C LYS A 103 -13.42 -10.13 22.61
N LYS A 104 -12.88 -11.34 22.82
CA LYS A 104 -11.68 -11.53 23.64
C LYS A 104 -10.52 -10.65 23.14
N PHE A 105 -10.26 -10.64 21.82
CA PHE A 105 -9.21 -9.79 21.26
C PHE A 105 -9.53 -8.30 21.36
N SER A 106 -10.81 -7.90 21.30
CA SER A 106 -11.19 -6.51 21.59
C SER A 106 -10.87 -6.13 23.05
N GLU A 107 -11.19 -6.98 24.02
CA GLU A 107 -10.88 -6.78 25.46
C GLU A 107 -9.35 -6.74 25.73
N ASP A 108 -8.57 -7.63 25.10
CA ASP A 108 -7.12 -7.67 25.19
C ASP A 108 -6.48 -6.41 24.55
N MET A 109 -6.96 -5.98 23.37
CA MET A 109 -6.49 -4.78 22.67
C MET A 109 -6.90 -3.49 23.40
N GLU A 110 -8.14 -3.40 23.89
CA GLU A 110 -8.63 -2.29 24.71
C GLU A 110 -7.73 -2.11 25.95
N THR A 111 -7.43 -3.21 26.65
CA THR A 111 -6.58 -3.22 27.84
C THR A 111 -5.15 -2.74 27.54
N MET A 112 -4.61 -3.03 26.35
CA MET A 112 -3.30 -2.53 25.92
C MET A 112 -3.38 -1.04 25.53
N LEU A 113 -4.30 -0.66 24.66
CA LEU A 113 -4.45 0.71 24.15
C LEU A 113 -4.77 1.70 25.27
N ARG A 114 -5.57 1.30 26.26
CA ARG A 114 -5.88 2.09 27.47
C ARG A 114 -4.61 2.44 28.27
N ARG A 115 -3.61 1.54 28.36
CA ARG A 115 -2.33 1.84 29.02
C ARG A 115 -1.51 2.90 28.26
N LYS A 116 -1.55 2.87 26.92
CA LYS A 116 -0.91 3.89 26.08
C LYS A 116 -1.57 5.27 26.27
N VAL A 117 -2.90 5.30 26.37
CA VAL A 117 -3.67 6.51 26.71
C VAL A 117 -3.31 7.03 28.12
N GLU A 118 -3.23 6.16 29.12
CA GLU A 118 -2.79 6.55 30.48
C GLU A 118 -1.37 7.15 30.50
N ALA A 119 -0.43 6.56 29.74
CA ALA A 119 0.94 7.06 29.63
C ALA A 119 0.98 8.46 29.00
N VAL A 120 0.25 8.70 27.90
CA VAL A 120 0.12 10.03 27.28
C VAL A 120 -0.54 11.02 28.24
N LYS A 121 -1.60 10.62 28.95
CA LYS A 121 -2.30 11.49 29.90
C LYS A 121 -1.40 11.94 31.06
N SER A 122 -0.60 11.04 31.64
CA SER A 122 0.35 11.39 32.71
C SER A 122 1.38 12.45 32.27
N LEU A 123 1.83 12.36 31.02
CA LEU A 123 2.76 13.33 30.42
C LEU A 123 2.10 14.68 30.15
N VAL A 124 0.83 14.73 29.74
CA VAL A 124 0.06 15.98 29.63
C VAL A 124 -0.10 16.63 31.00
N GLU A 125 -0.55 15.89 32.01
CA GLU A 125 -0.73 16.41 33.37
C GLU A 125 0.58 17.01 33.93
N ALA A 126 1.71 16.31 33.73
CA ALA A 126 3.04 16.79 34.12
C ALA A 126 3.53 18.00 33.30
N ALA A 127 3.25 18.06 32.00
CA ALA A 127 3.64 19.20 31.15
C ALA A 127 2.89 20.49 31.54
N GLU A 128 1.60 20.38 31.85
CA GLU A 128 0.78 21.52 32.26
C GLU A 128 1.09 21.99 33.70
N GLU A 129 1.49 21.09 34.60
CA GLU A 129 2.03 21.46 35.92
C GLU A 129 3.42 22.12 35.79
N ALA A 130 4.27 21.64 34.88
CA ALA A 130 5.58 22.23 34.62
C ALA A 130 5.47 23.65 34.02
N ASP A 131 4.53 23.93 33.10
CA ASP A 131 4.25 25.30 32.67
C ASP A 131 3.76 26.16 33.82
N LEU A 132 2.75 25.69 34.58
CA LEU A 132 2.14 26.45 35.68
C LEU A 132 3.16 26.92 36.72
N ASN A 133 4.20 26.12 36.97
CA ASN A 133 5.29 26.43 37.90
C ASN A 133 6.48 27.20 37.28
N HIS A 134 6.51 27.42 35.96
CA HIS A 134 7.63 28.06 35.25
C HIS A 134 7.37 29.54 34.92
N GLU A 135 8.28 30.43 35.36
CA GLU A 135 8.28 31.86 34.99
C GLU A 135 9.25 32.13 33.83
N PHE A 136 8.81 32.91 32.84
CA PHE A 136 9.58 33.20 31.65
C PHE A 136 10.82 34.08 31.94
N ASN A 137 12.00 33.63 31.50
CA ASN A 137 13.26 34.34 31.69
C ASN A 137 14.01 34.51 30.35
N ALA A 138 14.00 35.74 29.83
CA ALA A 138 14.67 36.12 28.58
C ALA A 138 16.22 36.08 28.64
N SER A 139 16.81 35.85 29.81
CA SER A 139 18.27 35.72 30.03
C SER A 139 18.66 34.33 30.56
N LEU A 140 17.80 33.33 30.40
CA LEU A 140 18.08 31.95 30.74
C LEU A 140 19.23 31.39 29.87
N VAL A 141 20.22 30.77 30.52
CA VAL A 141 21.28 30.01 29.83
C VAL A 141 21.18 28.56 30.30
N PHE A 142 20.66 27.71 29.42
CA PHE A 142 20.42 26.29 29.70
C PHE A 142 21.09 25.41 28.63
N ASN A 143 21.74 24.32 29.06
CA ASN A 143 22.39 23.36 28.18
C ASN A 143 21.59 22.06 28.17
N TYR A 144 21.21 21.60 26.98
CA TYR A 144 20.42 20.38 26.77
C TYR A 144 21.10 19.47 25.73
N TYR A 145 20.72 18.19 25.72
CA TYR A 145 21.20 17.22 24.75
C TYR A 145 20.48 17.42 23.41
N ASN A 146 21.15 18.08 22.46
CA ASN A 146 20.63 18.24 21.11
C ASN A 146 20.84 16.94 20.31
N SER A 147 19.75 16.31 19.88
CA SER A 147 19.74 15.00 19.20
C SER A 147 20.63 14.92 17.96
N VAL A 148 20.94 16.05 17.32
CA VAL A 148 21.86 16.12 16.18
C VAL A 148 23.30 16.16 16.67
N LEU A 149 23.62 17.05 17.61
CA LEU A 149 24.99 17.37 18.01
C LEU A 149 25.59 16.41 19.03
N ILE A 150 24.78 15.56 19.71
CA ILE A 150 25.30 14.63 20.71
C ILE A 150 26.44 13.75 20.17
N ASN A 151 27.47 13.59 21.00
CA ASN A 151 28.73 12.90 20.72
C ASN A 151 29.56 13.48 19.56
N GLU A 152 29.26 14.67 19.04
CA GLU A 152 30.10 15.33 18.03
C GLU A 152 31.28 16.06 18.67
N LYS A 153 32.43 16.07 17.98
CA LYS A 153 33.68 16.63 18.48
C LYS A 153 34.30 17.60 17.50
N ASP A 154 34.90 18.66 18.04
CA ASP A 154 35.66 19.64 17.27
C ASP A 154 36.99 19.07 16.75
N GLU A 155 37.69 19.82 15.89
CA GLU A 155 39.01 19.46 15.35
C GLU A 155 40.10 19.27 16.44
N LYS A 156 39.79 19.60 17.70
CA LYS A 156 40.70 19.51 18.85
C LYS A 156 40.29 18.39 19.83
N GLY A 157 39.21 17.64 19.53
CA GLY A 157 38.73 16.51 20.31
C GLY A 157 37.78 16.85 21.48
N ASN A 158 37.36 18.11 21.63
CA ASN A 158 36.36 18.53 22.60
C ASN A 158 34.96 18.27 22.06
N TYR A 159 33.96 18.02 22.93
CA TYR A 159 32.56 17.97 22.49
C TYR A 159 32.07 19.34 22.00
N VAL A 160 31.23 19.35 20.97
CA VAL A 160 30.58 20.56 20.44
C VAL A 160 29.60 21.14 21.46
N GLU A 161 29.30 22.43 21.41
CA GLU A 161 28.27 23.06 22.26
C GLU A 161 26.91 22.37 22.03
N LEU A 162 26.18 22.04 23.11
CA LEU A 162 24.99 21.15 23.13
C LEU A 162 25.24 19.69 22.65
N GLY A 163 26.46 19.35 22.25
CA GLY A 163 26.86 18.04 21.72
C GLY A 163 27.54 17.11 22.73
N ALA A 164 27.22 17.26 24.02
CA ALA A 164 27.86 16.56 25.14
C ALA A 164 27.85 15.02 25.01
N GLU A 165 28.68 14.36 25.82
CA GLU A 165 28.75 12.90 25.90
C GLU A 165 27.40 12.32 26.31
N PHE A 166 26.88 11.41 25.49
CA PHE A 166 25.57 10.80 25.66
C PHE A 166 25.67 9.32 25.33
N LEU A 167 25.56 8.46 26.34
CA LEU A 167 25.69 7.01 26.16
C LEU A 167 24.50 6.49 25.34
N LEU A 168 24.80 5.76 24.26
CA LEU A 168 23.81 5.23 23.32
C LEU A 168 24.06 3.73 23.12
N GLU A 169 23.24 2.89 23.75
CA GLU A 169 23.36 1.44 23.74
C GLU A 169 22.36 0.81 22.78
N ALA A 170 22.70 -0.34 22.19
CA ALA A 170 21.89 -0.97 21.15
C ALA A 170 20.75 -1.81 21.77
N ASP A 171 19.52 -1.30 21.71
CA ASP A 171 18.38 -1.88 22.43
C ASP A 171 17.49 -2.76 21.54
N ALA A 172 17.15 -3.95 22.04
CA ALA A 172 16.37 -4.97 21.34
C ALA A 172 14.94 -4.53 20.95
N HIS A 173 14.26 -3.80 21.83
CA HIS A 173 12.88 -3.33 21.69
C HIS A 173 12.81 -2.24 20.61
N PHE A 174 13.76 -1.31 20.66
CA PHE A 174 13.96 -0.27 19.63
C PHE A 174 14.67 -0.82 18.37
N SER A 175 14.41 -2.08 17.98
CA SER A 175 14.91 -2.73 16.76
C SER A 175 16.43 -2.71 16.58
N ASN A 176 17.18 -2.84 17.69
CA ASN A 176 18.64 -2.69 17.79
C ASN A 176 19.17 -1.29 17.43
N GLN A 177 18.34 -0.23 17.49
CA GLN A 177 18.82 1.16 17.44
C GLN A 177 19.66 1.50 18.67
N ARG A 178 20.55 2.48 18.53
CA ARG A 178 21.33 2.99 19.66
C ARG A 178 20.57 4.11 20.36
N VAL A 179 20.07 3.82 21.56
CA VAL A 179 19.18 4.67 22.36
C VAL A 179 19.76 4.94 23.74
N ASN A 180 19.21 5.93 24.46
CA ASN A 180 19.48 6.15 25.88
C ASN A 180 18.17 6.06 26.69
N VAL A 181 18.00 4.95 27.42
CA VAL A 181 16.82 4.68 28.25
C VAL A 181 16.81 5.50 29.56
N SER A 182 17.88 6.24 29.87
CA SER A 182 17.95 7.08 31.09
C SER A 182 17.49 8.53 30.89
N MET A 183 17.49 9.07 29.66
CA MET A 183 17.21 10.48 29.39
C MET A 183 16.61 10.70 27.99
N SER A 184 15.71 11.69 27.87
CA SER A 184 15.24 12.19 26.57
C SER A 184 16.30 13.06 25.86
N SER A 185 16.16 13.21 24.53
CA SER A 185 16.95 14.16 23.74
C SER A 185 16.04 15.11 22.94
N VAL A 186 16.56 16.28 22.54
CA VAL A 186 15.77 17.34 21.88
C VAL A 186 16.26 17.57 20.44
N GLN A 187 15.36 17.45 19.47
CA GLN A 187 15.56 17.86 18.09
C GLN A 187 14.92 19.23 17.84
N LEU A 188 15.52 20.00 16.94
CA LEU A 188 14.97 21.25 16.42
C LEU A 188 15.04 21.23 14.88
N PRO A 189 14.08 21.83 14.17
CA PRO A 189 14.11 21.94 12.71
C PRO A 189 15.14 22.99 12.27
N THR A 190 15.62 22.87 11.02
CA THR A 190 16.76 23.66 10.49
C THR A 190 16.53 25.19 10.47
N ASN A 191 15.28 25.64 10.56
CA ASN A 191 14.89 27.06 10.60
C ASN A 191 14.84 27.66 12.02
N VAL A 192 14.87 26.86 13.09
CA VAL A 192 14.73 27.31 14.48
C VAL A 192 16.09 27.46 15.15
N TYR A 193 16.27 28.53 15.94
CA TYR A 193 17.55 28.86 16.57
C TYR A 193 17.70 28.26 17.97
N ASN A 194 18.72 27.40 18.16
CA ASN A 194 18.98 26.64 19.39
C ASN A 194 19.12 27.46 20.69
N LYS A 195 19.34 28.77 20.62
CA LYS A 195 19.50 29.69 21.77
C LYS A 195 18.47 30.82 21.78
N ASP A 196 17.37 30.66 21.07
CA ASP A 196 16.23 31.57 21.19
C ASP A 196 15.65 31.50 22.63
N PRO A 197 15.30 32.63 23.27
CA PRO A 197 14.76 32.62 24.62
C PRO A 197 13.50 31.76 24.79
N ASP A 198 12.60 31.75 23.81
CA ASP A 198 11.32 31.04 23.92
C ASP A 198 11.56 29.52 23.85
N ILE A 199 12.44 29.11 22.94
CA ILE A 199 12.96 27.74 22.85
C ILE A 199 13.65 27.31 24.15
N LEU A 200 14.57 28.12 24.69
CA LEU A 200 15.31 27.77 25.91
C LEU A 200 14.39 27.63 27.12
N ASN A 201 13.36 28.47 27.24
CA ASN A 201 12.38 28.38 28.32
C ASN A 201 11.51 27.11 28.19
N GLY A 202 11.00 26.79 27.00
CA GLY A 202 10.23 25.56 26.78
C GLY A 202 11.05 24.27 26.90
N VAL A 203 12.31 24.28 26.45
CA VAL A 203 13.23 23.16 26.61
C VAL A 203 13.59 22.93 28.09
N TYR A 204 13.77 24.00 28.86
CA TYR A 204 13.96 23.90 30.32
C TYR A 204 12.70 23.37 31.03
N MET A 205 11.52 23.96 30.78
CA MET A 205 10.24 23.51 31.35
C MET A 205 9.97 22.02 31.07
N SER A 206 10.24 21.55 29.85
CA SER A 206 10.04 20.15 29.45
C SER A 206 11.06 19.16 30.02
N GLU A 207 12.08 19.60 30.77
CA GLU A 207 12.98 18.69 31.51
C GLU A 207 12.23 17.87 32.57
N ALA A 208 11.15 18.42 33.13
CA ALA A 208 10.27 17.76 34.10
C ALA A 208 9.60 16.48 33.56
N LEU A 209 9.57 16.28 32.23
CA LEU A 209 9.00 15.08 31.61
C LEU A 209 9.94 13.85 31.67
N ASN A 210 11.25 14.05 31.89
CA ASN A 210 12.22 12.95 31.98
C ASN A 210 11.84 11.84 32.98
N PRO A 211 11.52 12.13 34.27
CA PRO A 211 11.09 11.09 35.20
C PRO A 211 9.81 10.38 34.77
N VAL A 212 8.84 11.10 34.21
CA VAL A 212 7.54 10.54 33.79
C VAL A 212 7.70 9.60 32.58
N PHE A 213 8.54 9.96 31.60
CA PHE A 213 8.87 9.06 30.49
C PHE A 213 9.47 7.73 30.97
N VAL A 214 10.36 7.79 31.96
CA VAL A 214 11.02 6.62 32.56
C VAL A 214 10.03 5.80 33.41
N GLU A 215 9.19 6.44 34.22
CA GLU A 215 8.16 5.77 35.02
C GLU A 215 7.13 5.06 34.14
N ASN A 216 6.65 5.72 33.08
CA ASN A 216 5.78 5.11 32.09
C ASN A 216 6.40 3.85 31.47
N PHE A 217 7.67 3.92 31.03
CA PHE A 217 8.37 2.79 30.43
C PHE A 217 8.65 1.64 31.42
N GLN A 218 8.85 1.95 32.71
CA GLN A 218 8.95 0.94 33.77
C GLN A 218 7.59 0.30 34.10
N ARG A 219 6.49 1.05 33.97
CA ARG A 219 5.11 0.58 34.20
C ARG A 219 4.57 -0.24 33.02
N ASP A 220 4.95 0.11 31.79
CA ASP A 220 4.58 -0.57 30.56
C ASP A 220 5.77 -0.69 29.59
N PRO A 221 6.59 -1.76 29.71
CA PRO A 221 7.76 -1.97 28.86
C PRO A 221 7.47 -2.17 27.37
N THR A 222 6.20 -2.29 26.94
CA THR A 222 5.89 -2.40 25.50
C THR A 222 5.74 -1.02 24.83
N LEU A 223 5.66 0.09 25.60
CA LEU A 223 5.74 1.46 25.08
C LEU A 223 6.96 1.65 24.18
N THR A 224 6.76 2.24 22.99
CA THR A 224 7.86 2.53 22.06
C THR A 224 8.34 3.97 22.25
N TRP A 225 8.15 4.87 21.28
CA TRP A 225 8.51 6.27 21.40
C TRP A 225 7.48 7.05 22.21
N GLN A 226 7.94 7.83 23.19
CA GLN A 226 7.16 8.84 23.89
C GLN A 226 7.76 10.21 23.59
N TYR A 227 6.94 11.23 23.30
CA TYR A 227 7.45 12.54 22.91
C TYR A 227 6.52 13.71 23.21
N PHE A 228 7.12 14.90 23.23
CA PHE A 228 6.44 16.20 23.30
C PHE A 228 6.94 17.08 22.16
N GLY A 229 6.04 17.50 21.26
CA GLY A 229 6.29 18.54 20.27
C GLY A 229 5.73 19.87 20.76
N SER A 230 6.56 20.91 20.86
CA SER A 230 6.13 22.24 21.28
C SER A 230 5.53 23.05 20.14
N SER A 231 4.61 23.98 20.46
CA SER A 231 4.17 25.03 19.53
C SER A 231 5.33 25.90 19.00
N THR A 232 6.41 26.04 19.78
CA THR A 232 7.66 26.70 19.36
C THR A 232 8.54 25.86 18.41
N GLY A 233 8.13 24.62 18.09
CA GLY A 233 8.77 23.80 17.05
C GLY A 233 9.89 22.86 17.51
N PHE A 234 10.37 22.95 18.75
CA PHE A 234 11.29 21.92 19.29
C PHE A 234 10.54 20.62 19.62
N PHE A 235 11.24 19.50 19.50
CA PHE A 235 10.70 18.15 19.67
C PHE A 235 11.55 17.36 20.67
N ARG A 236 10.99 17.00 21.82
CA ARG A 236 11.64 16.18 22.86
C ARG A 236 11.18 14.74 22.74
N ILE A 237 12.10 13.80 22.56
CA ILE A 237 11.82 12.36 22.37
C ILE A 237 12.53 11.50 23.42
N TYR A 238 11.82 10.48 23.90
CA TYR A 238 12.33 9.43 24.77
C TYR A 238 12.07 8.03 24.15
N PRO A 239 13.03 7.09 24.25
CA PRO A 239 14.40 7.26 24.75
C PRO A 239 15.23 8.18 23.85
N GLY A 240 16.28 8.81 24.40
CA GLY A 240 17.10 9.76 23.64
C GLY A 240 17.89 9.09 22.51
N ILE A 241 17.96 9.72 21.34
CA ILE A 241 18.57 9.15 20.12
C ILE A 241 19.42 10.17 19.35
N LYS A 242 20.48 9.68 18.67
CA LYS A 242 21.24 10.51 17.72
C LYS A 242 20.60 10.50 16.34
N TRP A 243 20.21 11.68 15.90
CA TRP A 243 19.71 11.96 14.55
C TRP A 243 20.88 12.21 13.59
N LYS A 244 20.62 12.07 12.29
CA LYS A 244 21.55 12.42 11.22
C LYS A 244 20.85 13.35 10.23
N PRO A 245 21.47 14.47 9.83
CA PRO A 245 20.96 15.28 8.73
C PRO A 245 21.13 14.57 7.38
N ASP A 246 20.56 15.13 6.32
CA ASP A 246 20.74 14.65 4.95
C ASP A 246 22.15 14.94 4.38
N GLU A 247 22.40 14.58 3.12
CA GLU A 247 23.67 14.85 2.42
C GLU A 247 24.04 16.36 2.33
N ASN A 248 23.07 17.25 2.54
CA ASN A 248 23.24 18.71 2.50
C ASN A 248 23.37 19.33 3.91
N GLY A 249 23.29 18.53 4.99
CA GLY A 249 23.28 19.01 6.36
C GLY A 249 21.91 19.51 6.87
N VAL A 250 20.83 19.24 6.14
CA VAL A 250 19.47 19.72 6.43
C VAL A 250 18.66 18.65 7.17
N ILE A 251 17.83 19.09 8.11
CA ILE A 251 16.82 18.28 8.79
C ILE A 251 15.43 18.74 8.34
N ALA A 252 14.74 17.88 7.58
CA ALA A 252 13.40 18.11 7.04
C ALA A 252 12.29 17.55 7.95
N PHE A 253 12.50 17.60 9.27
CA PHE A 253 11.53 17.22 10.31
C PHE A 253 11.18 18.47 11.11
N ASP A 254 9.90 18.85 11.06
CA ASP A 254 9.24 19.73 12.01
C ASP A 254 8.12 18.90 12.67
N CYS A 255 7.92 19.01 13.98
CA CYS A 255 6.87 18.29 14.69
C CYS A 255 5.48 18.87 14.39
N ARG A 256 5.39 20.18 14.12
CA ARG A 256 4.13 20.92 13.93
C ARG A 256 3.42 20.53 12.62
N ASN A 257 4.18 20.11 11.63
CA ASN A 257 3.70 19.65 10.33
C ASN A 257 3.21 18.17 10.34
N ARG A 258 3.17 17.49 11.49
CA ARG A 258 2.82 16.07 11.58
C ARG A 258 1.32 15.85 11.84
N GLY A 259 0.78 14.76 11.29
CA GLY A 259 -0.64 14.41 11.44
C GLY A 259 -1.09 14.34 12.89
N TRP A 260 -0.33 13.66 13.76
CA TRP A 260 -0.61 13.58 15.20
C TRP A 260 -0.67 14.95 15.88
N TYR A 261 0.23 15.87 15.52
CA TYR A 261 0.26 17.22 16.08
C TYR A 261 -0.97 18.02 15.62
N ILE A 262 -1.23 18.05 14.31
CA ILE A 262 -2.30 18.86 13.71
C ILE A 262 -3.70 18.38 14.15
N GLN A 263 -3.91 17.06 14.18
CA GLN A 263 -5.21 16.47 14.54
C GLN A 263 -5.48 16.62 16.05
N ALA A 264 -4.47 16.56 16.92
CA ALA A 264 -4.62 16.83 18.35
C ALA A 264 -4.71 18.34 18.68
N ALA A 265 -4.11 19.21 17.86
CA ALA A 265 -4.14 20.65 18.05
C ALA A 265 -5.43 21.32 17.53
N THR A 266 -6.15 20.73 16.57
CA THR A 266 -7.31 21.36 15.92
C THR A 266 -8.46 20.39 15.64
N SER A 267 -9.69 20.79 15.98
CA SER A 267 -10.90 20.08 15.54
C SER A 267 -11.10 20.16 14.01
N PRO A 268 -11.77 19.17 13.38
CA PRO A 268 -11.99 19.10 11.92
C PRO A 268 -12.51 20.39 11.28
N LYS A 269 -12.15 20.61 10.01
CA LYS A 269 -12.38 21.89 9.31
C LYS A 269 -12.85 21.76 7.86
N ASP A 270 -13.86 22.55 7.51
CA ASP A 270 -14.37 22.80 6.16
C ASP A 270 -13.75 24.10 5.62
N ILE A 271 -12.87 24.01 4.62
CA ILE A 271 -12.08 25.13 4.10
C ILE A 271 -12.41 25.42 2.63
N VAL A 272 -12.63 26.70 2.31
CA VAL A 272 -12.56 27.20 0.93
C VAL A 272 -11.31 28.07 0.77
N ILE A 273 -10.40 27.66 -0.11
CA ILE A 273 -9.19 28.43 -0.45
C ILE A 273 -9.49 29.30 -1.67
N LEU A 274 -9.39 30.63 -1.51
CA LEU A 274 -9.58 31.62 -2.56
C LEU A 274 -8.23 32.14 -3.04
N VAL A 275 -7.94 31.95 -4.33
CA VAL A 275 -6.61 32.23 -4.92
C VAL A 275 -6.71 33.30 -6.00
N ASP A 276 -5.99 34.40 -5.81
CA ASP A 276 -5.87 35.44 -6.83
C ASP A 276 -5.04 34.93 -8.02
N VAL A 277 -5.63 34.90 -9.22
CA VAL A 277 -4.92 34.62 -10.47
C VAL A 277 -4.88 35.81 -11.41
N SER A 278 -5.11 37.02 -10.90
CA SER A 278 -5.10 38.25 -11.68
C SER A 278 -3.69 38.74 -12.05
N GLY A 279 -3.62 39.68 -12.98
CA GLY A 279 -2.38 40.14 -13.62
C GLY A 279 -1.27 40.64 -12.70
N SER A 280 -1.59 41.08 -11.48
CA SER A 280 -0.64 41.54 -10.46
C SER A 280 0.23 40.40 -9.92
N MET A 281 -0.35 39.20 -9.76
CA MET A 281 0.30 38.01 -9.20
C MET A 281 1.41 37.43 -10.10
N LYS A 282 1.66 37.99 -11.29
CA LYS A 282 2.59 37.42 -12.28
C LYS A 282 4.03 37.32 -11.76
N GLY A 283 4.62 36.12 -11.88
CA GLY A 283 6.02 35.86 -11.53
C GLY A 283 6.15 35.35 -10.08
N LEU A 284 6.98 36.01 -9.28
CA LEU A 284 7.32 35.54 -7.92
C LEU A 284 6.10 35.45 -7.00
N ARG A 285 5.11 36.35 -7.13
CA ARG A 285 3.90 36.34 -6.30
C ARG A 285 3.10 35.05 -6.49
N MET A 286 2.80 34.66 -7.74
CA MET A 286 2.17 33.36 -8.05
C MET A 286 3.02 32.16 -7.61
N ALA A 287 4.35 32.23 -7.71
CA ALA A 287 5.21 31.15 -7.19
C ALA A 287 5.10 30.99 -5.66
N ILE A 288 5.06 32.10 -4.91
CA ILE A 288 4.82 32.09 -3.45
C ILE A 288 3.40 31.62 -3.14
N ALA A 289 2.38 32.07 -3.89
CA ALA A 289 0.99 31.66 -3.69
C ALA A 289 0.80 30.15 -3.91
N LYS A 290 1.37 29.57 -4.99
CA LYS A 290 1.38 28.12 -5.22
C LYS A 290 2.01 27.36 -4.07
N HIS A 291 3.19 27.79 -3.61
CA HIS A 291 3.85 27.17 -2.46
C HIS A 291 2.99 27.25 -1.20
N THR A 292 2.39 28.42 -0.91
CA THR A 292 1.48 28.64 0.22
C THR A 292 0.28 27.70 0.17
N ILE A 293 -0.34 27.50 -1.00
CA ILE A 293 -1.46 26.56 -1.17
C ILE A 293 -1.01 25.13 -0.90
N THR A 294 0.15 24.71 -1.44
CA THR A 294 0.73 23.38 -1.17
C THR A 294 1.01 23.17 0.33
N THR A 295 1.58 24.17 1.01
CA THR A 295 1.78 24.15 2.47
C THR A 295 0.46 24.04 3.23
N ILE A 296 -0.58 24.78 2.84
CA ILE A 296 -1.92 24.67 3.46
C ILE A 296 -2.48 23.26 3.25
N LEU A 297 -2.39 22.69 2.04
CA LEU A 297 -2.85 21.31 1.77
C LEU A 297 -2.09 20.27 2.61
N ASP A 298 -0.79 20.46 2.86
CA ASP A 298 -0.01 19.59 3.75
C ASP A 298 -0.50 19.67 5.21
N THR A 299 -1.13 20.76 5.65
CA THR A 299 -1.73 20.90 7.00
C THR A 299 -3.15 20.33 7.17
N LEU A 300 -3.71 19.66 6.15
CA LEU A 300 -5.05 19.06 6.25
C LEU A 300 -4.99 17.57 6.63
N GLY A 301 -5.93 17.12 7.47
CA GLY A 301 -6.10 15.71 7.82
C GLY A 301 -7.23 15.03 7.03
N GLU A 302 -7.34 13.70 7.11
CA GLU A 302 -8.42 12.94 6.44
C GLU A 302 -9.84 13.33 6.92
N ASN A 303 -9.98 13.94 8.10
CA ASN A 303 -11.27 14.41 8.62
C ASN A 303 -11.70 15.80 8.09
N ASP A 304 -10.83 16.48 7.34
CA ASP A 304 -11.06 17.83 6.82
C ASP A 304 -11.65 17.82 5.41
N PHE A 305 -12.33 18.90 5.04
CA PHE A 305 -12.92 19.07 3.70
C PHE A 305 -12.40 20.36 3.06
N VAL A 306 -12.07 20.30 1.77
CA VAL A 306 -11.45 21.41 1.05
C VAL A 306 -12.01 21.58 -0.36
N ASN A 307 -12.00 22.82 -0.84
CA ASN A 307 -12.06 23.14 -2.27
C ASN A 307 -11.21 24.39 -2.55
N ILE A 308 -10.70 24.53 -3.79
CA ILE A 308 -9.83 25.62 -4.21
C ILE A 308 -10.45 26.34 -5.41
N ILE A 309 -10.64 27.64 -5.25
CA ILE A 309 -11.27 28.53 -6.21
C ILE A 309 -10.26 29.59 -6.62
N ALA A 310 -9.85 29.57 -7.88
CA ALA A 310 -9.09 30.64 -8.50
C ALA A 310 -10.05 31.75 -8.98
N TYR A 311 -9.70 33.02 -8.80
CA TYR A 311 -10.52 34.13 -9.25
C TYR A 311 -9.74 35.20 -10.03
N ASN A 312 -10.44 35.80 -10.99
CA ASN A 312 -10.03 36.99 -11.72
C ASN A 312 -11.30 37.79 -12.10
N ASP A 313 -11.50 38.10 -13.38
CA ASP A 313 -12.73 38.70 -13.92
C ASP A 313 -13.95 37.77 -13.72
N TYR A 314 -13.68 36.48 -13.48
CA TYR A 314 -14.65 35.42 -13.19
C TYR A 314 -14.17 34.50 -12.06
N VAL A 315 -15.09 33.71 -11.51
CA VAL A 315 -14.80 32.64 -10.54
C VAL A 315 -14.54 31.32 -11.26
N HIS A 316 -13.44 30.64 -10.93
CA HIS A 316 -12.99 29.40 -11.56
C HIS A 316 -12.60 28.35 -10.51
N TYR A 317 -13.31 27.22 -10.50
CA TYR A 317 -12.90 26.05 -9.71
C TYR A 317 -11.65 25.43 -10.35
N ILE A 318 -10.64 25.10 -9.54
CA ILE A 318 -9.40 24.49 -10.04
C ILE A 318 -9.68 23.11 -10.66
N GLU A 319 -10.53 22.31 -10.01
CA GLU A 319 -11.04 21.05 -10.52
C GLU A 319 -12.54 21.21 -10.89
N PRO A 320 -12.90 21.25 -12.18
CA PRO A 320 -14.27 21.48 -12.63
C PRO A 320 -15.31 20.49 -12.08
N CYS A 321 -14.94 19.25 -11.73
CA CYS A 321 -15.88 18.31 -11.14
C CYS A 321 -16.23 18.61 -9.67
N PHE A 322 -15.45 19.44 -8.97
CA PHE A 322 -15.73 19.88 -7.60
C PHE A 322 -16.51 21.21 -7.56
N LYS A 323 -17.15 21.62 -8.66
CA LYS A 323 -18.02 22.80 -8.66
C LYS A 323 -19.14 22.66 -7.63
N GLY A 324 -19.23 23.61 -6.71
CA GLY A 324 -20.29 23.73 -5.70
C GLY A 324 -20.18 22.75 -4.53
N ILE A 325 -19.10 21.97 -4.41
CA ILE A 325 -18.92 20.96 -3.36
C ILE A 325 -17.56 21.05 -2.67
N LEU A 326 -17.48 20.68 -1.40
CA LEU A 326 -16.20 20.38 -0.75
C LEU A 326 -15.90 18.88 -0.88
N VAL A 327 -14.64 18.53 -1.07
CA VAL A 327 -14.17 17.12 -1.06
C VAL A 327 -13.29 16.87 0.15
N GLN A 328 -13.27 15.62 0.62
CA GLN A 328 -12.45 15.20 1.74
C GLN A 328 -10.96 15.38 1.40
N ALA A 329 -10.16 15.87 2.34
CA ALA A 329 -8.73 16.19 2.15
C ALA A 329 -7.83 14.93 2.22
N ASP A 330 -8.32 13.82 1.66
CA ASP A 330 -7.58 12.58 1.48
C ASP A 330 -6.32 12.80 0.63
N ARG A 331 -5.33 11.91 0.80
CA ARG A 331 -4.02 12.05 0.16
C ARG A 331 -4.12 12.18 -1.37
N ASP A 332 -4.93 11.35 -2.01
CA ASP A 332 -5.11 11.37 -3.47
C ASP A 332 -5.75 12.66 -3.97
N ASN A 333 -6.74 13.19 -3.25
CA ASN A 333 -7.37 14.48 -3.55
C ASN A 333 -6.36 15.63 -3.37
N ARG A 334 -5.54 15.60 -2.32
CA ARG A 334 -4.50 16.62 -2.07
C ARG A 334 -3.40 16.62 -3.12
N GLU A 335 -2.86 15.46 -3.50
CA GLU A 335 -1.85 15.37 -4.56
C GLU A 335 -2.42 15.75 -5.94
N HIS A 336 -3.69 15.41 -6.23
CA HIS A 336 -4.39 15.90 -7.44
C HIS A 336 -4.56 17.43 -7.42
N PHE A 337 -4.93 18.03 -6.28
CA PHE A 337 -4.97 19.49 -6.15
C PHE A 337 -3.60 20.15 -6.34
N LYS A 338 -2.51 19.59 -5.77
CA LYS A 338 -1.14 20.13 -5.95
C LYS A 338 -0.75 20.18 -7.43
N GLN A 339 -1.02 19.11 -8.18
CA GLN A 339 -0.76 19.06 -9.63
C GLN A 339 -1.50 20.18 -10.39
N LEU A 340 -2.79 20.39 -10.11
CA LEU A 340 -3.58 21.45 -10.75
C LEU A 340 -3.18 22.87 -10.30
N VAL A 341 -2.73 23.03 -9.05
CA VAL A 341 -2.17 24.29 -8.53
C VAL A 341 -0.87 24.67 -9.28
N ASP A 342 -0.01 23.69 -9.56
CA ASP A 342 1.20 23.89 -10.38
C ASP A 342 0.88 24.30 -11.84
N GLU A 343 -0.27 23.91 -12.40
CA GLU A 343 -0.71 24.35 -13.72
C GLU A 343 -1.33 25.77 -13.78
N LEU A 344 -1.68 26.40 -12.64
CA LEU A 344 -2.36 27.71 -12.64
C LEU A 344 -1.61 28.80 -13.42
N MET A 345 -2.37 29.57 -14.23
CA MET A 345 -1.86 30.65 -15.09
C MET A 345 -2.54 31.98 -14.82
N VAL A 346 -1.74 33.03 -14.66
CA VAL A 346 -2.20 34.40 -14.37
C VAL A 346 -2.87 35.08 -15.58
N LYS A 347 -4.11 35.56 -15.41
CA LYS A 347 -4.96 36.25 -16.40
C LYS A 347 -6.00 37.14 -15.70
N GLY A 348 -6.37 38.28 -16.29
CA GLY A 348 -7.52 39.10 -15.85
C GLY A 348 -7.23 40.09 -14.70
N VAL A 349 -8.28 40.71 -14.15
CA VAL A 349 -8.27 41.61 -12.97
C VAL A 349 -8.92 40.90 -11.78
N GLY A 350 -8.44 41.07 -10.54
CA GLY A 350 -8.95 40.32 -9.38
C GLY A 350 -10.25 40.89 -8.80
N VAL A 351 -11.38 40.18 -8.96
CA VAL A 351 -12.68 40.57 -8.36
C VAL A 351 -13.01 39.68 -7.15
N VAL A 352 -12.43 40.03 -6.00
CA VAL A 352 -12.53 39.27 -4.74
C VAL A 352 -13.99 39.09 -4.29
N SER A 353 -14.84 40.10 -4.50
CA SER A 353 -16.24 40.08 -4.03
C SER A 353 -17.07 38.92 -4.58
N GLN A 354 -16.84 38.48 -5.83
CA GLN A 354 -17.55 37.33 -6.40
C GLN A 354 -17.09 36.00 -5.79
N ALA A 355 -15.78 35.87 -5.55
CA ALA A 355 -15.18 34.66 -4.98
C ALA A 355 -15.60 34.44 -3.51
N LEU A 356 -15.72 35.52 -2.72
CA LEU A 356 -16.26 35.46 -1.36
C LEU A 356 -17.73 34.99 -1.34
N ILE A 357 -18.56 35.47 -2.28
CA ILE A 357 -19.97 35.06 -2.37
C ILE A 357 -20.09 33.56 -2.68
N GLU A 358 -19.36 33.05 -3.68
CA GLU A 358 -19.36 31.61 -4.01
C GLU A 358 -18.88 30.77 -2.81
N ALA A 359 -17.85 31.21 -2.08
CA ALA A 359 -17.34 30.52 -0.90
C ALA A 359 -18.38 30.42 0.24
N PHE A 360 -19.07 31.53 0.56
CA PHE A 360 -20.14 31.51 1.55
C PHE A 360 -21.33 30.64 1.13
N GLU A 361 -21.68 30.63 -0.16
CA GLU A 361 -22.79 29.81 -0.66
C GLU A 361 -22.47 28.30 -0.64
N ILE A 362 -21.22 27.89 -0.85
CA ILE A 362 -20.77 26.50 -0.65
C ILE A 362 -20.84 26.10 0.84
N LEU A 363 -20.25 26.92 1.73
CA LEU A 363 -20.17 26.62 3.17
C LEU A 363 -21.56 26.53 3.82
N ASN A 364 -22.50 27.41 3.42
CA ASN A 364 -23.89 27.36 3.88
C ASN A 364 -24.64 26.13 3.34
N GLN A 365 -24.46 25.77 2.06
CA GLN A 365 -25.05 24.55 1.49
C GLN A 365 -24.58 23.28 2.20
N PHE A 366 -23.30 23.21 2.59
CA PHE A 366 -22.76 22.08 3.36
C PHE A 366 -23.33 22.03 4.78
N GLN A 367 -23.46 23.18 5.44
CA GLN A 367 -24.10 23.28 6.76
C GLN A 367 -25.59 22.89 6.73
N GLU A 368 -26.37 23.37 5.76
CA GLU A 368 -27.79 23.03 5.59
C GLU A 368 -28.02 21.55 5.26
N SER A 369 -27.21 20.99 4.36
CA SER A 369 -27.30 19.57 3.95
C SER A 369 -26.70 18.58 4.95
N ARG A 370 -26.04 19.08 6.01
CA ARG A 370 -25.28 18.31 7.00
C ARG A 370 -24.13 17.48 6.41
N GLN A 371 -23.49 17.99 5.36
CA GLN A 371 -22.32 17.41 4.68
C GLN A 371 -21.01 18.07 5.15
N GLY A 372 -19.84 17.48 4.83
CA GLY A 372 -18.53 17.95 5.32
C GLY A 372 -18.24 17.51 6.76
N SER A 373 -17.39 18.26 7.47
CA SER A 373 -17.03 18.00 8.87
C SER A 373 -18.10 18.46 9.87
N LEU A 374 -18.86 19.51 9.53
CA LEU A 374 -19.82 20.21 10.41
C LEU A 374 -19.20 20.83 11.67
N CYS A 375 -17.89 21.09 11.66
CA CYS A 375 -17.18 21.69 12.78
C CYS A 375 -16.66 23.10 12.48
N ASN A 376 -15.36 23.30 12.27
CA ASN A 376 -14.83 24.61 11.88
C ASN A 376 -15.20 24.92 10.43
N GLN A 377 -15.66 26.14 10.13
CA GLN A 377 -15.82 26.63 8.76
C GLN A 377 -14.88 27.81 8.52
N ALA A 378 -14.08 27.77 7.46
CA ALA A 378 -13.08 28.80 7.18
C ALA A 378 -12.94 29.14 5.69
N ILE A 379 -12.62 30.41 5.43
CA ILE A 379 -12.21 30.91 4.12
C ILE A 379 -10.76 31.39 4.23
N MET A 380 -9.89 30.94 3.33
CA MET A 380 -8.49 31.34 3.25
C MET A 380 -8.27 32.16 1.97
N LEU A 381 -8.07 33.48 2.10
CA LEU A 381 -7.88 34.39 0.98
C LEU A 381 -6.38 34.63 0.74
N ILE A 382 -5.90 34.31 -0.46
CA ILE A 382 -4.50 34.43 -0.90
C ILE A 382 -4.43 35.41 -2.07
N THR A 383 -3.90 36.62 -1.82
CA THR A 383 -3.84 37.72 -2.80
C THR A 383 -2.66 38.66 -2.55
N ASP A 384 -2.29 39.47 -3.53
CA ASP A 384 -1.34 40.58 -3.36
C ASP A 384 -1.99 41.95 -3.08
N GLY A 385 -3.32 42.01 -3.06
CA GLY A 385 -4.05 43.20 -2.59
C GLY A 385 -5.55 43.17 -2.89
N ALA A 386 -6.35 43.86 -2.06
CA ALA A 386 -7.79 43.97 -2.27
C ALA A 386 -8.24 45.44 -2.19
N VAL A 387 -8.93 45.89 -3.24
CA VAL A 387 -9.17 47.32 -3.54
C VAL A 387 -10.64 47.73 -3.37
N GLU A 388 -11.55 46.76 -3.30
CA GLU A 388 -12.99 46.97 -3.12
C GLU A 388 -13.37 47.11 -1.63
N ASP A 389 -14.64 47.40 -1.35
CA ASP A 389 -15.19 47.50 0.01
C ASP A 389 -16.03 46.25 0.32
N TYR A 390 -15.55 45.39 1.22
CA TYR A 390 -16.08 44.03 1.44
C TYR A 390 -17.16 43.93 2.53
N GLU A 391 -17.39 45.02 3.28
CA GLU A 391 -18.36 45.10 4.38
C GLU A 391 -19.76 44.59 4.01
N PRO A 392 -20.37 44.94 2.85
CA PRO A 392 -21.72 44.47 2.49
C PRO A 392 -21.81 42.95 2.24
N VAL A 393 -20.69 42.28 1.97
CA VAL A 393 -20.66 40.82 1.81
C VAL A 393 -20.68 40.15 3.19
N PHE A 394 -19.87 40.64 4.14
CA PHE A 394 -19.84 40.10 5.50
C PHE A 394 -21.12 40.42 6.29
N GLU A 395 -21.69 41.62 6.12
CA GLU A 395 -23.02 41.97 6.66
C GLU A 395 -24.13 41.02 6.19
N LYS A 396 -24.06 40.53 4.95
CA LYS A 396 -25.08 39.64 4.37
C LYS A 396 -24.89 38.17 4.74
N TYR A 397 -23.65 37.67 4.78
CA TYR A 397 -23.38 36.22 4.84
C TYR A 397 -22.75 35.73 6.17
N ASN A 398 -22.12 36.58 7.00
CA ASN A 398 -21.41 36.12 8.20
C ASN A 398 -21.78 36.86 9.50
N TRP A 399 -22.22 38.12 9.44
CA TRP A 399 -22.54 38.92 10.62
C TRP A 399 -24.04 38.80 11.00
N PRO A 400 -24.41 38.93 12.29
CA PRO A 400 -23.55 39.24 13.43
C PRO A 400 -22.80 38.04 14.02
N ASP A 401 -23.21 36.80 13.73
CA ASP A 401 -22.78 35.59 14.44
C ASP A 401 -21.29 35.24 14.26
N ARG A 402 -20.67 35.62 13.12
CA ARG A 402 -19.26 35.37 12.77
C ARG A 402 -18.88 33.87 12.87
N LYS A 403 -19.70 33.03 12.26
CA LYS A 403 -19.55 31.55 12.26
C LYS A 403 -18.40 31.08 11.37
N VAL A 404 -18.20 31.74 10.23
CA VAL A 404 -17.12 31.42 9.30
C VAL A 404 -15.91 32.28 9.64
N ARG A 405 -14.75 31.64 9.86
CA ARG A 405 -13.47 32.32 10.10
C ARG A 405 -12.85 32.75 8.77
N VAL A 406 -12.28 33.95 8.68
CA VAL A 406 -11.63 34.41 7.44
C VAL A 406 -10.15 34.72 7.69
N PHE A 407 -9.27 33.95 7.07
CA PHE A 407 -7.82 34.13 7.12
C PHE A 407 -7.33 34.86 5.87
N THR A 408 -6.40 35.79 6.02
CA THR A 408 -5.89 36.61 4.91
C THR A 408 -4.37 36.54 4.81
N TYR A 409 -3.90 36.03 3.67
CA TYR A 409 -2.48 35.85 3.34
C TYR A 409 -2.08 36.88 2.27
N LEU A 410 -1.37 37.94 2.69
CA LEU A 410 -0.86 38.96 1.77
C LEU A 410 0.45 38.49 1.13
N ILE A 411 0.45 38.33 -0.19
CA ILE A 411 1.56 37.76 -0.95
C ILE A 411 2.50 38.85 -1.48
N GLY A 412 3.73 38.87 -0.97
CA GLY A 412 4.81 39.74 -1.41
C GLY A 412 5.24 40.79 -0.39
N ARG A 413 6.19 41.62 -0.80
CA ARG A 413 6.89 42.60 0.07
C ARG A 413 6.20 43.95 0.19
N GLU A 414 5.11 44.17 -0.54
CA GLU A 414 4.37 45.42 -0.57
C GLU A 414 3.23 45.42 0.45
N VAL A 415 3.36 46.25 1.49
CA VAL A 415 2.40 46.33 2.60
C VAL A 415 1.19 47.24 2.31
N THR A 416 1.01 47.71 1.07
CA THR A 416 0.02 48.74 0.71
C THR A 416 -1.44 48.34 0.93
N PHE A 417 -1.72 47.06 1.12
CA PHE A 417 -3.05 46.51 1.38
C PHE A 417 -3.16 45.79 2.74
N ALA A 418 -2.11 45.85 3.57
CA ALA A 418 -2.03 45.16 4.86
C ALA A 418 -3.19 45.53 5.79
N ASP A 419 -3.50 46.83 5.94
CA ASP A 419 -4.58 47.31 6.80
C ASP A 419 -5.95 46.73 6.40
N ARG A 420 -6.20 46.59 5.09
CA ARG A 420 -7.45 46.02 4.55
C ARG A 420 -7.51 44.51 4.79
N MET A 421 -6.41 43.78 4.57
CA MET A 421 -6.33 42.34 4.83
C MET A 421 -6.48 42.03 6.33
N LYS A 422 -5.86 42.83 7.20
CA LYS A 422 -6.02 42.75 8.64
C LYS A 422 -7.46 43.06 9.08
N TRP A 423 -8.08 44.12 8.54
CA TRP A 423 -9.49 44.45 8.82
C TRP A 423 -10.45 43.30 8.48
N ILE A 424 -10.25 42.60 7.34
CA ILE A 424 -11.07 41.44 6.97
C ILE A 424 -10.92 40.30 7.99
N ALA A 425 -9.68 39.97 8.40
CA ALA A 425 -9.43 38.87 9.32
C ALA A 425 -9.95 39.15 10.73
N CYS A 426 -9.60 40.31 11.31
CA CYS A 426 -9.99 40.70 12.66
C CYS A 426 -11.52 40.72 12.86
N ASN A 427 -12.28 41.24 11.89
CA ASN A 427 -13.72 41.31 12.01
C ASN A 427 -14.42 39.95 11.84
N ASN A 428 -13.73 38.93 11.33
CA ASN A 428 -14.27 37.60 11.07
C ASN A 428 -13.52 36.50 11.83
N LYS A 429 -13.04 36.76 13.06
CA LYS A 429 -12.41 35.77 13.97
C LYS A 429 -11.27 34.94 13.35
N GLY A 430 -10.56 35.49 12.37
CA GLY A 430 -9.41 34.86 11.73
C GLY A 430 -8.11 35.61 12.00
N TYR A 431 -7.09 35.32 11.20
CA TYR A 431 -5.73 35.86 11.35
C TYR A 431 -5.20 36.42 10.03
N TYR A 432 -4.38 37.47 10.13
CA TYR A 432 -3.69 38.09 9.00
C TYR A 432 -2.19 37.78 9.06
N THR A 433 -1.63 37.32 7.94
CA THR A 433 -0.19 37.11 7.78
C THR A 433 0.31 37.66 6.43
N GLN A 434 1.62 37.91 6.35
CA GLN A 434 2.27 38.40 5.14
C GLN A 434 3.42 37.46 4.75
N ILE A 435 3.37 36.94 3.52
CA ILE A 435 4.36 35.98 3.02
C ILE A 435 5.23 36.69 1.96
N SER A 436 6.45 37.07 2.35
CA SER A 436 7.38 37.85 1.51
C SER A 436 8.36 36.98 0.71
N THR A 437 8.59 35.75 1.15
CA THR A 437 9.46 34.74 0.51
C THR A 437 8.86 33.33 0.62
N LEU A 438 9.46 32.37 -0.08
CA LEU A 438 9.06 30.96 0.02
C LEU A 438 9.34 30.36 1.40
N ALA A 439 10.41 30.78 2.08
CA ALA A 439 10.76 30.27 3.41
C ALA A 439 9.76 30.73 4.48
N ASP A 440 9.26 31.97 4.36
CA ASP A 440 8.28 32.55 5.27
C ASP A 440 6.94 31.77 5.27
N ALA A 441 6.63 31.07 4.16
CA ALA A 441 5.33 30.46 3.93
C ALA A 441 5.01 29.31 4.90
N GLN A 442 6.02 28.51 5.30
CA GLN A 442 5.80 27.41 6.25
C GLN A 442 5.36 27.95 7.61
N GLU A 443 6.10 28.90 8.17
CA GLU A 443 5.84 29.43 9.52
C GLU A 443 4.51 30.20 9.56
N ASN A 444 4.28 31.11 8.60
CA ASN A 444 3.08 31.95 8.55
C ASN A 444 1.78 31.18 8.26
N VAL A 445 1.85 29.94 7.76
CA VAL A 445 0.67 29.07 7.60
C VAL A 445 0.34 28.37 8.93
N MET A 446 1.31 27.95 9.74
CA MET A 446 1.02 27.23 10.99
C MET A 446 0.23 28.06 12.02
N GLU A 447 0.37 29.39 11.97
CA GLU A 447 -0.39 30.35 12.80
C GLU A 447 -1.91 30.14 12.80
N TYR A 448 -2.52 29.69 11.67
CA TYR A 448 -3.97 29.47 11.65
C TYR A 448 -4.40 28.34 12.59
N LEU A 449 -3.53 27.35 12.85
CA LEU A 449 -3.79 26.25 13.78
C LEU A 449 -3.93 26.76 15.22
N HIS A 450 -3.08 27.70 15.64
CA HIS A 450 -3.15 28.33 16.96
C HIS A 450 -4.42 29.17 17.16
N VAL A 451 -4.99 29.72 16.09
CA VAL A 451 -6.29 30.42 16.16
C VAL A 451 -7.46 29.43 16.21
N LEU A 452 -7.37 28.30 15.51
CA LEU A 452 -8.38 27.23 15.59
C LEU A 452 -8.34 26.46 16.92
N SER A 453 -7.20 26.39 17.62
CA SER A 453 -7.11 25.72 18.92
C SER A 453 -7.76 26.50 20.08
N ARG A 454 -7.92 27.83 19.95
CA ARG A 454 -8.38 28.71 21.06
C ARG A 454 -9.64 28.21 21.78
N PRO A 455 -10.74 27.78 21.12
CA PRO A 455 -11.95 27.34 21.83
C PRO A 455 -11.76 26.05 22.64
N MET A 456 -10.98 25.10 22.11
CA MET A 456 -10.64 23.83 22.77
C MET A 456 -9.84 24.07 24.05
N VAL A 457 -8.83 24.95 23.96
CA VAL A 457 -7.99 25.35 25.09
C VAL A 457 -8.80 26.04 26.18
N ILE A 458 -9.75 26.92 25.83
CA ILE A 458 -10.57 27.64 26.84
C ILE A 458 -11.46 26.67 27.62
N ASN A 459 -12.07 25.68 26.95
CA ASN A 459 -12.85 24.64 27.62
C ASN A 459 -12.01 23.78 28.58
N HIS A 460 -10.73 23.57 28.26
CA HIS A 460 -9.87 22.53 28.84
C HIS A 460 -10.34 21.10 28.49
N ASP A 461 -10.88 20.93 27.27
CA ASP A 461 -11.26 19.62 26.73
C ASP A 461 -10.02 18.95 26.10
N HIS A 462 -9.47 17.94 26.77
CA HIS A 462 -8.34 17.16 26.27
C HIS A 462 -8.81 15.96 25.44
N ASP A 463 -9.16 16.20 24.17
CA ASP A 463 -9.50 15.14 23.23
C ASP A 463 -8.31 14.17 23.02
N ILE A 464 -8.61 12.86 23.06
CA ILE A 464 -7.67 11.79 22.75
C ILE A 464 -7.81 11.46 21.26
N ILE A 465 -6.74 11.71 20.50
CA ILE A 465 -6.71 11.50 19.06
C ILE A 465 -5.82 10.31 18.72
N TRP A 466 -6.30 9.46 17.80
CA TRP A 466 -5.54 8.38 17.18
C TRP A 466 -5.35 8.70 15.71
N THR A 467 -4.10 8.66 15.21
CA THR A 467 -3.83 8.90 13.79
C THR A 467 -4.15 7.69 12.91
N GLU A 468 -4.32 7.95 11.62
CA GLU A 468 -4.07 6.98 10.57
C GLU A 468 -2.70 6.28 10.76
N ALA A 469 -2.58 5.07 10.22
CA ALA A 469 -1.29 4.38 10.18
C ALA A 469 -0.30 5.14 9.29
N TYR A 470 0.93 5.36 9.76
CA TYR A 470 1.98 5.98 8.97
C TYR A 470 3.35 5.34 9.16
N MET A 471 4.28 5.71 8.26
CA MET A 471 5.70 5.33 8.31
C MET A 471 6.51 6.59 8.58
N ASP A 472 7.29 6.67 9.66
CA ASP A 472 8.24 7.77 9.81
C ASP A 472 9.58 7.48 9.14
N SER A 473 9.55 7.52 7.81
CA SER A 473 10.72 7.37 6.94
C SER A 473 11.76 8.48 7.10
N ARG A 474 11.50 9.52 7.90
CA ARG A 474 12.44 10.63 8.18
C ARG A 474 13.15 10.51 9.53
N LEU A 475 12.64 9.72 10.48
CA LEU A 475 13.36 9.40 11.72
C LEU A 475 14.50 8.40 11.49
N PHE A 476 14.30 7.40 10.61
CA PHE A 476 15.12 6.18 10.60
C PHE A 476 15.79 5.93 9.25
N THR A 477 17.07 6.32 9.13
CA THR A 477 17.89 6.19 7.91
C THR A 477 18.37 4.75 7.62
N SER A 478 17.54 3.73 7.88
CA SER A 478 17.88 2.33 7.59
C SER A 478 16.73 1.60 6.89
N GLU A 479 17.04 0.96 5.77
CA GLU A 479 16.08 0.33 4.85
C GLU A 479 15.25 -0.78 5.51
N ALA A 480 15.74 -1.37 6.61
CA ALA A 480 15.06 -2.40 7.38
C ALA A 480 14.05 -1.85 8.40
N GLN A 481 14.24 -0.61 8.90
CA GLN A 481 13.38 -0.01 9.93
C GLN A 481 12.35 0.96 9.34
N SER A 482 12.63 1.54 8.15
CA SER A 482 11.67 2.35 7.39
C SER A 482 10.43 1.58 6.89
N LEU A 483 10.27 0.31 7.26
CA LEU A 483 9.17 -0.58 6.86
C LEU A 483 8.13 -0.83 7.97
N MET A 484 8.31 -0.28 9.18
CA MET A 484 7.35 -0.44 10.26
C MET A 484 6.24 0.62 10.20
N LEU A 485 4.99 0.17 10.04
CA LEU A 485 3.80 0.99 10.22
C LEU A 485 3.52 1.19 11.71
N LEU A 486 3.15 2.41 12.08
CA LEU A 486 2.76 2.81 13.44
C LEU A 486 1.54 3.73 13.41
N THR A 487 0.82 3.79 14.52
CA THR A 487 -0.23 4.79 14.81
C THR A 487 0.13 5.49 16.12
N THR A 488 -0.22 6.77 16.23
CA THR A 488 0.11 7.58 17.39
C THR A 488 -1.16 7.91 18.16
N VAL A 489 -1.15 7.66 19.47
CA VAL A 489 -2.08 8.31 20.41
C VAL A 489 -1.51 9.67 20.78
N ALA A 490 -2.28 10.73 20.55
CA ALA A 490 -1.87 12.12 20.74
C ALA A 490 -2.91 12.90 21.54
N MET A 491 -2.43 13.87 22.34
CA MET A 491 -3.23 14.66 23.26
C MET A 491 -2.62 16.06 23.41
N PRO A 492 -3.41 17.14 23.31
CA PRO A 492 -2.88 18.51 23.38
C PRO A 492 -2.48 18.91 24.81
N VAL A 493 -1.62 19.92 24.92
CA VAL A 493 -1.12 20.47 26.20
C VAL A 493 -1.45 21.96 26.30
N PHE A 494 -2.11 22.37 27.37
CA PHE A 494 -2.66 23.73 27.54
C PHE A 494 -1.99 24.50 28.69
N SER A 495 -1.79 25.81 28.51
CA SER A 495 -1.30 26.65 29.60
C SER A 495 -2.40 26.88 30.65
N LYS A 496 -2.20 26.36 31.86
CA LYS A 496 -3.11 26.52 33.02
C LYS A 496 -3.02 27.90 33.70
N LYS A 497 -2.21 28.82 33.19
CA LYS A 497 -2.00 30.15 33.79
C LYS A 497 -3.24 31.03 33.62
N ASN A 498 -3.68 31.68 34.70
CA ASN A 498 -4.90 32.49 34.70
C ASN A 498 -4.85 33.68 33.70
N GLU A 499 -3.66 34.19 33.39
CA GLU A 499 -3.46 35.32 32.46
C GLU A 499 -3.56 34.90 30.98
N THR A 500 -3.20 33.65 30.66
CA THR A 500 -3.20 33.09 29.30
C THR A 500 -4.52 32.38 28.96
N ARG A 501 -5.34 32.04 29.96
CA ARG A 501 -6.58 31.29 29.81
C ARG A 501 -7.56 31.85 28.77
N SER A 502 -7.74 33.17 28.69
CA SER A 502 -8.62 33.83 27.70
C SER A 502 -8.00 33.98 26.30
N HIS A 503 -6.68 33.78 26.19
CA HIS A 503 -5.94 33.77 24.92
C HIS A 503 -5.90 32.38 24.28
N GLY A 504 -6.12 31.31 25.05
CA GLY A 504 -6.20 29.94 24.56
C GLY A 504 -4.86 29.40 24.06
N ILE A 505 -3.80 29.50 24.88
CA ILE A 505 -2.43 29.11 24.50
C ILE A 505 -2.23 27.58 24.55
N LEU A 506 -1.95 27.02 23.36
CA LEU A 506 -1.43 25.67 23.16
C LEU A 506 0.10 25.66 23.39
N LEU A 507 0.56 24.86 24.36
CA LEU A 507 2.00 24.68 24.65
C LEU A 507 2.66 23.67 23.69
N GLY A 508 1.87 22.73 23.18
CA GLY A 508 2.32 21.66 22.31
C GLY A 508 1.34 20.47 22.32
N VAL A 509 1.83 19.33 21.85
CA VAL A 509 1.12 18.05 21.82
C VAL A 509 2.05 16.96 22.35
N VAL A 510 1.55 16.11 23.24
CA VAL A 510 2.20 14.85 23.64
C VAL A 510 1.73 13.74 22.71
N GLY A 511 2.65 12.85 22.32
CA GLY A 511 2.32 11.62 21.59
C GLY A 511 3.05 10.41 22.13
N SER A 512 2.45 9.23 21.92
CA SER A 512 3.13 7.94 22.05
C SER A 512 2.81 7.06 20.85
N ASP A 513 3.84 6.42 20.28
CA ASP A 513 3.69 5.54 19.13
C ASP A 513 3.34 4.10 19.56
N VAL A 514 2.39 3.50 18.85
CA VAL A 514 2.01 2.08 18.93
C VAL A 514 2.35 1.45 17.58
N THR A 515 3.23 0.45 17.57
CA THR A 515 3.62 -0.20 16.31
C THR A 515 2.59 -1.25 15.90
N LEU A 516 2.35 -1.40 14.60
CA LEU A 516 1.43 -2.43 14.11
C LEU A 516 1.92 -3.85 14.49
N ARG A 517 3.24 -4.05 14.62
CA ARG A 517 3.83 -5.30 15.14
C ARG A 517 3.42 -5.64 16.57
N GLU A 518 3.19 -4.63 17.42
CA GLU A 518 2.74 -4.78 18.81
C GLU A 518 1.27 -5.22 18.88
N LEU A 519 0.40 -4.59 18.08
CA LEU A 519 -0.99 -5.04 17.89
C LEU A 519 -1.01 -6.50 17.38
N MET A 520 -0.15 -6.82 16.42
CA MET A 520 0.08 -8.19 15.89
C MET A 520 0.91 -9.12 16.82
N LYS A 521 1.11 -8.77 18.10
CA LYS A 521 1.53 -9.72 19.16
C LYS A 521 0.35 -10.22 19.99
N LEU A 522 -0.74 -9.44 20.09
CA LEU A 522 -1.94 -9.82 20.86
C LEU A 522 -2.78 -10.89 20.13
N ALA A 523 -2.71 -10.92 18.79
CA ALA A 523 -3.28 -12.00 17.99
C ALA A 523 -2.34 -13.23 17.95
N PRO A 524 -2.78 -14.43 18.36
CA PRO A 524 -2.02 -15.68 18.22
C PRO A 524 -1.78 -16.03 16.74
N ARG A 525 -0.56 -15.77 16.26
CA ARG A 525 -0.13 -15.87 14.85
C ARG A 525 -0.22 -17.26 14.21
N TYR A 526 -0.42 -18.29 15.04
CA TYR A 526 -0.61 -19.68 14.63
C TYR A 526 -2.09 -20.06 14.45
N LYS A 527 -3.01 -19.30 15.07
CA LYS A 527 -4.47 -19.48 14.95
C LYS A 527 -5.15 -18.47 14.03
N TYR A 528 -4.54 -17.31 13.75
CA TYR A 528 -5.17 -16.22 13.00
C TYR A 528 -4.27 -15.58 11.94
N ARG A 529 -4.92 -14.91 10.99
CA ARG A 529 -4.34 -14.42 9.74
C ARG A 529 -3.76 -13.01 9.85
N ASP A 530 -2.50 -12.87 9.42
CA ASP A 530 -1.86 -11.61 9.06
C ASP A 530 -2.54 -11.10 7.77
N GLY A 531 -3.67 -10.40 7.92
CA GLY A 531 -4.41 -9.81 6.78
C GLY A 531 -3.45 -9.06 5.84
N LYS A 532 -3.52 -9.37 4.53
CA LYS A 532 -2.56 -8.99 3.45
C LYS A 532 -1.53 -7.97 3.94
N LYS A 533 -0.32 -8.41 4.35
CA LYS A 533 0.78 -7.53 4.79
C LYS A 533 0.89 -6.33 3.84
N LEU A 534 0.36 -5.20 4.28
CA LEU A 534 0.22 -4.02 3.43
C LEU A 534 1.64 -3.65 3.02
N LYS A 535 1.90 -3.65 1.71
CA LYS A 535 3.06 -2.95 1.18
C LYS A 535 2.60 -1.52 1.00
N PRO A 536 2.84 -0.61 1.98
CA PRO A 536 2.51 0.79 1.77
C PRO A 536 3.23 1.23 0.49
N LYS A 537 2.47 1.77 -0.48
CA LYS A 537 3.12 2.34 -1.66
C LYS A 537 4.06 3.46 -1.14
N PRO A 538 5.20 3.76 -1.77
CA PRO A 538 5.97 4.93 -1.41
C PRO A 538 5.06 6.16 -1.46
N ASN A 539 4.83 6.80 -0.31
CA ASN A 539 3.80 7.82 -0.10
C ASN A 539 2.32 7.32 -0.19
N TYR A 540 1.99 6.16 0.38
CA TYR A 540 0.61 5.69 0.58
C TYR A 540 0.52 4.81 1.83
N ASN A 541 -0.16 5.31 2.88
CA ASN A 541 -0.08 4.72 4.22
C ASN A 541 -1.44 4.20 4.73
N SER A 542 -2.55 4.83 4.33
CA SER A 542 -3.91 4.31 4.50
C SER A 542 -4.30 3.45 3.30
N VAL A 543 -4.98 2.32 3.54
CA VAL A 543 -5.53 1.41 2.52
C VAL A 543 -6.92 0.99 2.98
N ASP A 544 -7.92 1.02 2.09
CA ASP A 544 -9.30 0.70 2.47
C ASP A 544 -9.53 -0.82 2.58
N LEU A 545 -10.43 -1.25 3.47
CA LEU A 545 -10.96 -2.62 3.49
C LEU A 545 -11.51 -3.02 2.12
N SER A 546 -12.15 -2.08 1.40
CA SER A 546 -12.66 -2.31 0.03
C SER A 546 -11.58 -2.50 -1.04
N GLU A 547 -10.32 -2.24 -0.71
CA GLU A 547 -9.15 -2.40 -1.60
C GLU A 547 -8.30 -3.61 -1.15
N VAL A 548 -8.50 -4.09 0.08
CA VAL A 548 -7.90 -5.32 0.63
C VAL A 548 -8.73 -6.56 0.29
N GLU A 549 -10.05 -6.54 0.46
CA GLU A 549 -10.94 -7.68 0.17
C GLU A 549 -11.95 -7.30 -0.94
N TRP A 550 -12.10 -8.19 -1.93
CA TRP A 550 -12.77 -7.88 -3.19
C TRP A 550 -14.23 -8.38 -3.26
N GLU A 551 -15.24 -7.52 -3.05
CA GLU A 551 -16.51 -7.50 -3.82
C GLU A 551 -17.48 -6.37 -3.39
N ASP A 552 -18.50 -6.08 -4.22
CA ASP A 552 -19.48 -4.99 -4.05
C ASP A 552 -20.26 -5.05 -2.72
N GLN A 553 -20.30 -6.21 -2.04
CA GLN A 553 -20.98 -6.37 -0.75
C GLN A 553 -20.17 -5.83 0.45
N ALA A 554 -18.86 -5.62 0.27
CA ALA A 554 -17.95 -5.18 1.33
C ALA A 554 -18.35 -3.84 1.98
N GLU A 555 -19.07 -2.98 1.27
CA GLU A 555 -19.57 -1.71 1.83
C GLU A 555 -20.56 -1.91 3.00
N THR A 556 -21.28 -3.04 3.04
CA THR A 556 -22.20 -3.35 4.15
C THR A 556 -21.43 -3.71 5.43
N LEU A 557 -20.44 -4.60 5.32
CA LEU A 557 -19.50 -4.95 6.39
C LEU A 557 -18.72 -3.71 6.86
N ARG A 558 -18.16 -2.94 5.92
CA ARG A 558 -17.44 -1.69 6.18
C ARG A 558 -18.31 -0.69 6.95
N THR A 559 -19.56 -0.46 6.53
CA THR A 559 -20.48 0.47 7.21
C THR A 559 -20.77 0.03 8.64
N ALA A 560 -21.05 -1.26 8.86
CA ALA A 560 -21.33 -1.79 10.20
C ALA A 560 -20.10 -1.67 11.13
N MET A 561 -18.90 -2.00 10.64
CA MET A 561 -17.65 -1.81 11.40
C MET A 561 -17.40 -0.33 11.71
N ILE A 562 -17.63 0.59 10.76
CA ILE A 562 -17.43 2.04 10.96
C ILE A 562 -18.43 2.62 11.98
N ASN A 563 -19.64 2.08 12.05
CA ASN A 563 -20.62 2.44 13.07
C ASN A 563 -20.24 1.92 14.47
N GLY A 564 -19.34 0.93 14.58
CA GLY A 564 -19.05 0.21 15.82
C GLY A 564 -20.13 -0.81 16.19
N GLU A 565 -20.71 -1.49 15.19
CA GLU A 565 -21.68 -2.57 15.41
C GLU A 565 -20.96 -3.90 15.64
N THR A 566 -21.43 -4.72 16.59
CA THR A 566 -20.97 -6.12 16.76
C THR A 566 -21.78 -7.05 15.85
N GLY A 567 -21.12 -7.89 15.04
CA GLY A 567 -21.83 -8.80 14.15
C GLY A 567 -20.97 -9.81 13.41
N SER A 568 -21.59 -10.46 12.42
CA SER A 568 -20.92 -11.39 11.50
C SER A 568 -21.50 -11.28 10.08
N HIS A 569 -20.67 -11.50 9.06
CA HIS A 569 -21.03 -11.39 7.65
C HIS A 569 -20.25 -12.42 6.80
N SER A 570 -20.93 -13.12 5.88
CA SER A 570 -20.29 -14.09 4.98
C SER A 570 -20.14 -13.50 3.58
N MET A 571 -18.94 -13.54 3.00
CA MET A 571 -18.74 -13.19 1.58
C MET A 571 -17.73 -14.08 0.88
N ASP A 572 -17.92 -14.29 -0.42
CA ASP A 572 -17.01 -15.03 -1.27
C ASP A 572 -15.87 -14.12 -1.73
N VAL A 573 -14.62 -14.60 -1.61
CA VAL A 573 -13.41 -13.85 -1.95
C VAL A 573 -12.51 -14.62 -2.90
N LYS A 574 -11.66 -13.87 -3.63
CA LYS A 574 -10.69 -14.41 -4.60
C LYS A 574 -9.29 -14.19 -4.07
N VAL A 575 -8.53 -15.24 -3.79
CA VAL A 575 -7.17 -15.12 -3.23
C VAL A 575 -6.13 -15.47 -4.29
N PRO A 576 -5.21 -14.55 -4.66
CA PRO A 576 -4.14 -14.83 -5.62
C PRO A 576 -3.08 -15.77 -5.02
N LEU A 577 -2.59 -16.70 -5.84
CA LEU A 577 -1.51 -17.65 -5.54
C LEU A 577 -0.39 -17.54 -6.60
N ASP A 578 0.82 -18.02 -6.27
CA ASP A 578 2.00 -18.03 -7.15
C ASP A 578 2.21 -16.68 -7.85
N LYS A 579 2.39 -15.62 -7.06
CA LYS A 579 2.63 -14.24 -7.54
C LYS A 579 1.55 -13.71 -8.49
N GLY A 580 0.30 -14.13 -8.30
CA GLY A 580 -0.86 -13.73 -9.11
C GLY A 580 -1.17 -14.66 -10.30
N LYS A 581 -0.32 -15.67 -10.58
CA LYS A 581 -0.55 -16.62 -11.68
C LYS A 581 -1.84 -17.43 -11.52
N ARG A 582 -2.17 -17.82 -10.28
CA ARG A 582 -3.35 -18.65 -9.95
C ARG A 582 -4.28 -17.92 -8.97
N VAL A 583 -5.50 -18.43 -8.82
CA VAL A 583 -6.50 -17.89 -7.89
C VAL A 583 -7.26 -19.03 -7.19
N LEU A 584 -7.53 -18.85 -5.90
CA LEU A 584 -8.49 -19.62 -5.12
C LEU A 584 -9.80 -18.84 -4.96
N PHE A 585 -10.93 -19.54 -4.93
CA PHE A 585 -12.22 -18.99 -4.49
C PHE A 585 -12.51 -19.56 -3.11
N LEU A 586 -12.73 -18.68 -2.12
CA LEU A 586 -12.93 -19.05 -0.73
C LEU A 586 -14.19 -18.34 -0.20
N THR A 587 -15.01 -19.02 0.59
CA THR A 587 -16.07 -18.35 1.37
C THR A 587 -15.52 -18.00 2.75
N ASN A 588 -15.49 -16.71 3.06
CA ASN A 588 -14.97 -16.18 4.33
C ASN A 588 -16.12 -15.67 5.21
N ASP A 589 -16.13 -16.12 6.46
CA ASP A 589 -16.99 -15.59 7.52
C ASP A 589 -16.20 -14.55 8.32
N TYR A 590 -16.66 -13.30 8.25
CA TYR A 590 -16.12 -12.15 8.97
C TYR A 590 -16.89 -11.98 10.27
N PHE A 591 -16.19 -11.84 11.38
CA PHE A 591 -16.72 -11.57 12.72
C PHE A 591 -16.12 -10.26 13.20
N PHE A 592 -16.93 -9.32 13.68
CA PHE A 592 -16.46 -7.97 13.96
C PHE A 592 -17.12 -7.35 15.20
N THR A 593 -16.39 -6.45 15.85
CA THR A 593 -16.86 -5.66 17.00
C THR A 593 -16.04 -4.38 17.15
N ASP A 594 -16.57 -3.40 17.86
CA ASP A 594 -15.85 -2.20 18.29
C ASP A 594 -14.75 -2.51 19.34
N ILE A 595 -13.72 -1.65 19.40
CA ILE A 595 -12.78 -1.59 20.53
C ILE A 595 -13.16 -0.37 21.36
N SER A 596 -13.77 -0.63 22.53
CA SER A 596 -14.26 0.39 23.47
C SER A 596 -13.18 1.43 23.83
N ASP A 597 -13.63 2.65 24.15
CA ASP A 597 -12.78 3.84 24.37
C ASP A 597 -11.83 4.24 23.20
N THR A 598 -11.96 3.64 22.01
CA THR A 598 -11.14 3.95 20.82
C THR A 598 -11.98 4.17 19.55
N PRO A 599 -11.42 4.78 18.47
CA PRO A 599 -12.10 4.85 17.18
C PRO A 599 -11.97 3.58 16.33
N PHE A 600 -11.33 2.51 16.85
CA PHE A 600 -11.04 1.30 16.10
C PHE A 600 -12.16 0.26 16.22
N SER A 601 -12.24 -0.64 15.24
CA SER A 601 -13.09 -1.82 15.28
C SER A 601 -12.33 -3.00 14.71
N LEU A 602 -12.40 -4.13 15.41
CA LEU A 602 -11.67 -5.34 15.07
C LEU A 602 -12.52 -6.24 14.19
N GLY A 603 -11.90 -6.84 13.17
CA GLY A 603 -12.47 -7.89 12.35
C GLY A 603 -11.57 -9.11 12.33
N VAL A 604 -12.12 -10.28 12.64
CA VAL A 604 -11.48 -11.59 12.46
C VAL A 604 -12.16 -12.31 11.30
N VAL A 605 -11.39 -13.05 10.51
CA VAL A 605 -11.87 -13.75 9.32
C VAL A 605 -11.58 -15.24 9.45
N LEU A 606 -12.62 -16.07 9.35
CA LEU A 606 -12.51 -17.53 9.30
C LEU A 606 -12.92 -18.02 7.90
N THR A 607 -12.01 -18.69 7.21
CA THR A 607 -12.32 -19.38 5.95
C THR A 607 -13.02 -20.71 6.25
N ARG A 608 -14.15 -20.98 5.60
CA ARG A 608 -14.90 -22.24 5.78
C ARG A 608 -14.04 -23.45 5.45
N GLY A 609 -14.27 -24.56 6.15
CA GLY A 609 -13.46 -25.78 6.03
C GLY A 609 -12.07 -25.68 6.68
N HIS A 610 -11.19 -24.77 6.23
CA HIS A 610 -9.80 -24.73 6.72
C HIS A 610 -9.62 -24.01 8.07
N GLY A 611 -10.41 -22.96 8.35
CA GLY A 611 -10.39 -22.21 9.60
C GLY A 611 -11.48 -22.58 10.61
N GLU A 612 -12.59 -23.14 10.13
CA GLU A 612 -13.84 -23.43 10.87
C GLU A 612 -13.66 -24.41 12.05
N TYR A 613 -12.77 -25.40 11.89
CA TYR A 613 -12.53 -26.46 12.86
C TYR A 613 -11.04 -26.56 13.25
N ILE A 614 -10.75 -26.80 14.53
CA ILE A 614 -9.42 -27.12 15.07
C ILE A 614 -9.42 -28.59 15.53
N LEU A 615 -8.30 -29.27 15.30
CA LEU A 615 -8.10 -30.68 15.63
C LEU A 615 -7.24 -30.82 16.89
N LEU A 616 -7.88 -30.86 18.06
CA LEU A 616 -7.18 -30.97 19.34
C LEU A 616 -6.87 -32.44 19.65
N GLY A 617 -5.59 -32.78 19.66
CA GLY A 617 -5.08 -34.09 20.09
C GLY A 617 -4.61 -34.11 21.54
N ASN A 618 -4.42 -35.32 22.09
CA ASN A 618 -3.80 -35.52 23.39
C ASN A 618 -2.80 -36.67 23.38
N THR A 619 -1.61 -36.43 23.92
CA THR A 619 -0.52 -37.41 24.05
C THR A 619 0.20 -37.25 25.41
N SER A 620 1.13 -38.15 25.74
CA SER A 620 2.04 -37.98 26.87
C SER A 620 3.24 -37.11 26.49
N VAL A 621 3.78 -36.34 27.45
CA VAL A 621 4.90 -35.42 27.18
C VAL A 621 6.17 -36.20 26.85
N GLU A 622 6.39 -37.34 27.50
CA GLU A 622 7.55 -38.21 27.29
C GLU A 622 7.57 -38.84 25.89
N GLU A 623 6.41 -39.27 25.38
CA GLU A 623 6.23 -39.87 24.05
C GLU A 623 6.33 -38.80 22.95
N GLY A 624 5.65 -37.66 23.14
CA GLY A 624 5.75 -36.53 22.22
C GLY A 624 7.16 -35.93 22.13
N LEU A 625 7.86 -35.79 23.26
CA LEU A 625 9.23 -35.25 23.29
C LEU A 625 10.25 -36.22 22.70
N HIS A 626 10.06 -37.53 22.88
CA HIS A 626 10.88 -38.55 22.22
C HIS A 626 10.80 -38.41 20.69
N ASP A 627 9.58 -38.37 20.14
CA ASP A 627 9.37 -38.34 18.70
C ASP A 627 9.71 -36.97 18.10
N LEU A 628 9.47 -35.86 18.80
CA LEU A 628 9.81 -34.49 18.36
C LEU A 628 11.32 -34.25 18.22
N LEU A 629 12.16 -34.99 18.94
CA LEU A 629 13.63 -34.88 18.87
C LEU A 629 14.26 -35.70 17.72
N HIS A 630 13.45 -36.32 16.85
CA HIS A 630 13.95 -37.15 15.76
C HIS A 630 14.44 -36.32 14.54
N PRO A 631 15.59 -36.64 13.91
CA PRO A 631 16.26 -35.77 12.93
C PRO A 631 15.60 -35.67 11.54
N ASP A 632 14.48 -36.36 11.29
CA ASP A 632 13.66 -36.16 10.08
C ASP A 632 12.59 -35.06 10.23
N LEU A 633 12.47 -34.50 11.45
CA LEU A 633 11.54 -33.44 11.80
C LEU A 633 12.20 -32.06 11.85
N THR A 634 11.39 -31.05 11.53
CA THR A 634 11.69 -29.63 11.67
C THR A 634 10.44 -28.91 12.18
N LEU A 635 10.65 -27.97 13.11
CA LEU A 635 9.60 -27.13 13.70
C LEU A 635 9.67 -25.73 13.07
N ALA A 636 8.53 -25.07 12.90
CA ALA A 636 8.44 -23.71 12.36
C ALA A 636 9.32 -22.72 13.15
N SER A 637 10.26 -22.04 12.49
CA SER A 637 11.11 -21.01 13.12
C SER A 637 10.33 -19.75 13.50
N ASP A 638 9.29 -19.46 12.73
CA ASP A 638 8.58 -18.18 12.73
C ASP A 638 7.35 -18.18 13.67
N TRP A 639 7.03 -19.35 14.25
CA TRP A 639 5.97 -19.53 15.22
C TRP A 639 6.47 -19.26 16.64
N ILE A 640 5.67 -18.51 17.40
CA ILE A 640 5.99 -18.20 18.80
C ILE A 640 5.34 -19.29 19.65
N TYR A 641 6.00 -20.44 19.74
CA TYR A 641 5.65 -21.50 20.71
C TYR A 641 6.01 -21.05 22.13
N CYS A 642 7.15 -20.36 22.26
CA CYS A 642 7.68 -19.78 23.49
C CYS A 642 8.17 -18.35 23.24
N ILE A 643 7.98 -17.47 24.23
CA ILE A 643 8.29 -16.04 24.12
C ILE A 643 9.78 -15.79 24.40
N THR A 644 10.62 -16.03 23.40
CA THR A 644 12.09 -15.80 23.48
C THR A 644 12.52 -14.37 23.17
N ASP A 645 11.59 -13.49 22.76
CA ASP A 645 11.87 -12.15 22.23
C ASP A 645 11.99 -11.07 23.35
N ILE A 646 11.58 -11.39 24.58
CA ILE A 646 11.54 -10.46 25.73
C ILE A 646 12.80 -10.55 26.59
N ASP A 647 13.23 -11.76 26.98
CA ASP A 647 14.39 -11.95 27.84
C ASP A 647 15.71 -12.03 27.02
N PRO A 648 16.73 -11.19 27.32
CA PRO A 648 18.04 -11.25 26.66
C PRO A 648 18.80 -12.59 26.77
N GLU A 649 18.51 -13.42 27.78
CA GLU A 649 19.08 -14.76 27.93
C GLU A 649 18.37 -15.78 27.00
N HIS A 650 17.05 -15.71 26.88
CA HIS A 650 16.26 -16.59 26.02
C HIS A 650 16.38 -16.27 24.53
N ARG A 651 16.73 -15.03 24.16
CA ARG A 651 16.85 -14.54 22.76
C ARG A 651 17.87 -15.30 21.88
N LYS A 652 18.65 -16.22 22.45
CA LYS A 652 19.62 -17.08 21.73
C LYS A 652 19.08 -18.47 21.41
N LEU A 653 17.91 -18.83 21.93
CA LEU A 653 17.30 -20.15 21.73
C LEU A 653 16.53 -20.20 20.41
N SER A 654 16.66 -21.31 19.69
CA SER A 654 15.64 -21.67 18.69
C SER A 654 14.31 -22.01 19.38
N GLN A 655 13.20 -21.89 18.66
CA GLN A 655 11.88 -22.24 19.19
C GLN A 655 11.79 -23.71 19.63
N LEU A 656 12.47 -24.63 18.94
CA LEU A 656 12.57 -26.03 19.34
C LEU A 656 13.33 -26.19 20.68
N GLU A 657 14.47 -25.51 20.87
CA GLU A 657 15.19 -25.53 22.15
C GLU A 657 14.40 -24.90 23.30
N ALA A 658 13.62 -23.85 23.01
CA ALA A 658 12.73 -23.21 23.97
C ALA A 658 11.62 -24.17 24.44
N VAL A 659 10.91 -24.80 23.50
CA VAL A 659 9.90 -25.84 23.79
C VAL A 659 10.49 -27.02 24.57
N VAL A 660 11.69 -27.49 24.21
CA VAL A 660 12.37 -28.57 24.93
C VAL A 660 12.72 -28.16 26.37
N ARG A 661 13.17 -26.92 26.62
CA ARG A 661 13.46 -26.42 27.98
C ARG A 661 12.20 -26.27 28.84
N PHE A 662 11.11 -25.81 28.24
CA PHE A 662 9.80 -25.71 28.88
C PHE A 662 9.29 -27.10 29.30
N LEU A 663 9.22 -28.05 28.36
CA LEU A 663 8.74 -29.42 28.60
C LEU A 663 9.62 -30.22 29.57
N THR A 664 10.92 -29.92 29.66
CA THR A 664 11.83 -30.55 30.63
C THR A 664 11.91 -29.81 31.97
N GLY A 665 11.21 -28.69 32.14
CA GLY A 665 11.21 -27.89 33.37
C GLY A 665 12.57 -27.28 33.72
N MET A 666 13.46 -27.10 32.74
CA MET A 666 14.79 -26.54 32.95
C MET A 666 14.77 -25.03 33.20
N ASP A 667 13.75 -24.34 32.70
CA ASP A 667 13.65 -22.88 32.74
C ASP A 667 12.21 -22.45 33.06
N PRO A 668 11.88 -22.19 34.34
CA PRO A 668 10.51 -21.87 34.77
C PRO A 668 10.13 -20.40 34.53
N GLY A 669 11.02 -19.58 33.96
CA GLY A 669 10.72 -18.20 33.56
C GLY A 669 10.26 -18.06 32.11
N LEU A 670 10.28 -19.15 31.33
CA LEU A 670 9.96 -19.15 29.92
C LEU A 670 8.46 -19.36 29.69
N GLU A 671 7.75 -18.31 29.24
CA GLU A 671 6.34 -18.39 28.88
C GLU A 671 6.14 -19.05 27.50
N CYS A 672 5.28 -20.07 27.43
CA CYS A 672 4.97 -20.83 26.22
C CYS A 672 3.47 -21.12 26.10
N ASP A 673 2.98 -21.33 24.87
CA ASP A 673 1.58 -21.69 24.60
C ASP A 673 1.38 -23.21 24.78
N GLU A 674 0.79 -23.60 25.91
CA GLU A 674 0.53 -25.01 26.25
C GLU A 674 -0.42 -25.73 25.27
N GLU A 675 -1.33 -25.00 24.61
CA GLU A 675 -2.30 -25.58 23.69
C GLU A 675 -1.58 -25.95 22.38
N LEU A 676 -0.83 -25.00 21.83
CA LEU A 676 -0.03 -25.20 20.63
C LEU A 676 1.07 -26.25 20.81
N VAL A 677 1.83 -26.19 21.91
CA VAL A 677 2.90 -27.16 22.17
C VAL A 677 2.33 -28.59 22.27
N ARG A 678 1.11 -28.74 22.79
CA ARG A 678 0.39 -30.02 22.86
C ARG A 678 -0.09 -30.51 21.48
N GLU A 679 -0.52 -29.63 20.59
CA GLU A 679 -0.80 -29.98 19.18
C GLU A 679 0.47 -30.53 18.50
N VAL A 680 1.61 -29.84 18.62
CA VAL A 680 2.91 -30.30 18.07
C VAL A 680 3.30 -31.68 18.58
N LEU A 681 3.22 -31.91 19.89
CA LEU A 681 3.57 -33.19 20.51
C LEU A 681 2.67 -34.32 20.00
N PHE A 682 1.38 -34.06 19.78
CA PHE A 682 0.45 -35.03 19.22
C PHE A 682 0.75 -35.34 17.74
N ASP A 683 0.99 -34.30 16.94
CA ASP A 683 1.35 -34.44 15.52
C ASP A 683 2.68 -35.19 15.33
N ALA A 684 3.66 -34.99 16.22
CA ALA A 684 4.91 -35.75 16.21
C ALA A 684 4.66 -37.26 16.32
N VAL A 685 3.84 -37.69 17.29
CA VAL A 685 3.52 -39.11 17.55
C VAL A 685 2.64 -39.72 16.44
N VAL A 686 1.62 -39.00 15.96
CA VAL A 686 0.75 -39.52 14.88
C VAL A 686 1.51 -39.65 13.55
N THR A 687 2.51 -38.79 13.31
CA THR A 687 3.34 -38.84 12.09
C THR A 687 4.53 -39.79 12.19
N ALA A 688 4.99 -40.19 13.39
CA ALA A 688 6.16 -41.07 13.56
C ALA A 688 6.13 -42.37 12.73
N PRO A 689 4.99 -43.08 12.54
CA PRO A 689 4.92 -44.26 11.68
C PRO A 689 5.26 -44.02 10.19
N MET A 690 5.30 -42.76 9.73
CA MET A 690 5.71 -42.42 8.36
C MET A 690 7.22 -42.60 8.13
N GLU A 691 8.04 -42.35 9.16
CA GLU A 691 9.50 -42.50 9.10
C GLU A 691 9.88 -43.96 8.80
N ALA A 692 9.34 -44.92 9.56
CA ALA A 692 9.52 -46.34 9.30
C ALA A 692 8.97 -46.80 7.93
N TYR A 693 7.88 -46.19 7.44
CA TYR A 693 7.30 -46.49 6.13
C TYR A 693 8.18 -46.01 4.98
N TRP A 694 8.64 -44.77 5.03
CA TRP A 694 9.53 -44.19 4.01
C TRP A 694 10.91 -44.85 4.03
N THR A 695 11.47 -45.16 5.20
CA THR A 695 12.73 -45.91 5.32
C THR A 695 12.60 -47.32 4.71
N ALA A 696 11.49 -48.03 4.94
CA ALA A 696 11.25 -49.33 4.30
C ALA A 696 11.08 -49.23 2.77
N LEU A 697 10.53 -48.14 2.25
CA LEU A 697 10.49 -47.86 0.81
C LEU A 697 11.88 -47.54 0.26
N ALA A 698 12.66 -46.67 0.90
CA ALA A 698 14.01 -46.27 0.51
C ALA A 698 14.95 -47.49 0.34
N LEU A 699 14.88 -48.45 1.26
CA LEU A 699 15.64 -49.70 1.18
C LEU A 699 15.22 -50.56 -0.01
N ASN A 700 13.91 -50.74 -0.24
CA ASN A 700 13.35 -51.56 -1.32
C ASN A 700 13.68 -51.00 -2.71
N ILE A 701 13.66 -49.68 -2.88
CA ILE A 701 14.04 -48.98 -4.11
C ILE A 701 15.45 -49.34 -4.58
N SER A 702 16.39 -49.57 -3.64
CA SER A 702 17.79 -49.85 -3.97
C SER A 702 18.01 -51.16 -4.76
N GLU A 703 17.04 -52.08 -4.75
CA GLU A 703 17.10 -53.36 -5.47
C GLU A 703 16.37 -53.34 -6.83
N ALA A 704 15.55 -52.32 -7.14
CA ALA A 704 14.68 -52.34 -8.31
C ALA A 704 14.40 -50.96 -8.95
N SER A 705 15.02 -50.73 -10.12
CA SER A 705 14.85 -49.57 -11.04
C SER A 705 15.35 -48.20 -10.55
N GLU A 706 15.48 -47.25 -11.48
CA GLU A 706 15.89 -45.87 -11.16
C GLU A 706 14.77 -45.14 -10.38
N PRO A 707 15.04 -44.62 -9.16
CA PRO A 707 14.09 -43.74 -8.49
C PRO A 707 13.99 -42.41 -9.22
N GLY A 708 12.83 -42.20 -9.85
CA GLY A 708 12.40 -40.90 -10.37
C GLY A 708 11.67 -40.03 -9.34
N VAL A 709 11.46 -40.54 -8.12
CA VAL A 709 10.93 -39.79 -6.97
C VAL A 709 12.11 -39.51 -6.04
N ASP A 710 12.34 -38.24 -5.71
CA ASP A 710 13.50 -37.81 -4.94
C ASP A 710 13.26 -37.94 -3.43
N MET A 711 12.08 -37.51 -2.97
CA MET A 711 11.73 -37.41 -1.55
C MET A 711 10.23 -37.39 -1.31
N ALA A 712 9.82 -37.74 -0.09
CA ALA A 712 8.50 -37.50 0.46
C ALA A 712 8.56 -36.41 1.56
N PHE A 713 7.45 -35.70 1.74
CA PHE A 713 7.31 -34.64 2.74
C PHE A 713 5.90 -34.61 3.33
N LEU A 714 5.78 -34.08 4.54
CA LEU A 714 4.54 -33.95 5.29
C LEU A 714 4.60 -32.68 6.13
N GLY A 715 3.58 -31.82 6.03
CA GLY A 715 3.37 -30.70 6.95
C GLY A 715 2.04 -30.86 7.66
N THR A 716 2.00 -30.65 8.97
CA THR A 716 0.75 -30.61 9.74
C THR A 716 0.28 -29.18 9.96
N ARG A 717 -0.90 -29.00 10.57
CA ARG A 717 -1.37 -27.66 10.96
C ARG A 717 -0.45 -27.01 11.99
N ALA A 718 0.07 -27.75 12.98
CA ALA A 718 0.80 -27.22 14.15
C ALA A 718 2.25 -26.73 13.88
N GLY A 719 2.61 -26.52 12.61
CA GLY A 719 3.95 -26.05 12.24
C GLY A 719 5.04 -27.12 12.20
N LEU A 720 4.66 -28.40 12.17
CA LEU A 720 5.56 -29.55 12.11
C LEU A 720 5.76 -30.00 10.66
N LEU A 721 7.02 -30.02 10.20
CA LEU A 721 7.45 -30.48 8.87
C LEU A 721 8.35 -31.71 9.01
N ARG A 722 7.94 -32.83 8.40
CA ARG A 722 8.70 -34.09 8.32
C ARG A 722 9.10 -34.36 6.86
N GLN A 723 10.34 -34.80 6.62
CA GLN A 723 10.84 -35.08 5.27
C GLN A 723 11.75 -36.32 5.21
N SER A 724 11.66 -37.10 4.12
CA SER A 724 12.47 -38.30 3.91
C SER A 724 12.94 -38.39 2.46
N LEU A 725 14.25 -38.58 2.27
CA LEU A 725 14.88 -38.70 0.95
C LEU A 725 14.90 -40.17 0.49
N PHE A 726 14.43 -40.44 -0.73
CA PHE A 726 14.57 -41.74 -1.39
C PHE A 726 15.86 -41.84 -2.22
N VAL A 727 16.45 -40.70 -2.58
CA VAL A 727 17.76 -40.61 -3.25
C VAL A 727 18.79 -39.94 -2.33
N GLY A 728 20.08 -40.26 -2.50
CA GLY A 728 21.15 -39.57 -1.78
C GLY A 728 21.14 -38.07 -2.09
N SER A 729 21.42 -37.22 -1.10
CA SER A 729 21.23 -35.75 -1.16
C SER A 729 21.90 -35.05 -2.35
N GLU A 730 23.00 -35.58 -2.88
CA GLU A 730 23.63 -35.05 -4.10
C GLU A 730 22.77 -35.20 -5.37
N LYS A 731 21.85 -36.18 -5.41
CA LYS A 731 21.00 -36.54 -6.55
C LYS A 731 19.58 -35.97 -6.51
N VAL A 732 19.19 -35.30 -5.42
CA VAL A 732 17.89 -34.62 -5.33
C VAL A 732 17.86 -33.49 -6.38
N SER A 733 16.77 -33.41 -7.15
CA SER A 733 16.65 -32.47 -8.29
C SER A 733 16.63 -31.02 -7.80
N ASP A 734 15.62 -30.67 -6.98
CA ASP A 734 15.56 -29.39 -6.27
C ASP A 734 16.16 -29.55 -4.87
N ARG A 735 17.36 -29.02 -4.68
CA ARG A 735 18.07 -29.02 -3.39
C ARG A 735 17.55 -27.97 -2.41
N LYS A 736 16.69 -27.05 -2.86
CA LYS A 736 15.98 -26.05 -2.05
C LYS A 736 14.49 -26.37 -2.07
N PHE A 737 14.13 -27.44 -1.35
CA PHE A 737 12.74 -27.90 -1.25
C PHE A 737 11.77 -26.76 -0.87
N LEU A 738 12.21 -25.81 -0.07
CA LEU A 738 11.52 -24.55 0.20
C LEU A 738 12.25 -23.43 -0.57
N THR A 739 11.53 -22.58 -1.33
CA THR A 739 12.12 -21.32 -1.84
C THR A 739 12.41 -20.38 -0.66
N PRO A 740 13.20 -19.30 -0.83
CA PRO A 740 13.32 -18.26 0.20
C PRO A 740 11.96 -17.63 0.60
N GLU A 741 10.95 -17.71 -0.27
CA GLU A 741 9.58 -17.28 0.02
C GLU A 741 8.78 -18.35 0.77
N ASP A 742 8.97 -19.64 0.47
CA ASP A 742 8.45 -20.71 1.34
C ASP A 742 9.13 -20.62 2.73
N GLU A 743 10.47 -20.45 2.80
CA GLU A 743 11.29 -20.35 4.00
C GLU A 743 10.90 -19.17 4.90
N ALA A 744 10.84 -17.94 4.38
CA ALA A 744 10.50 -16.72 5.14
C ALA A 744 8.99 -16.59 5.45
N SER A 745 8.28 -17.71 5.43
CA SER A 745 6.83 -17.76 5.62
C SER A 745 6.30 -19.06 6.24
N ILE A 746 7.14 -20.12 6.32
CA ILE A 746 6.92 -21.44 6.95
C ILE A 746 5.83 -21.39 8.02
N PHE A 747 4.66 -21.94 7.65
CA PHE A 747 3.49 -22.13 8.50
C PHE A 747 2.84 -20.87 9.11
N THR A 748 3.36 -19.65 8.96
CA THR A 748 2.61 -18.43 9.34
C THR A 748 1.22 -18.49 8.70
N MET A 749 0.13 -18.12 9.39
CA MET A 749 -1.19 -18.68 9.00
C MET A 749 -1.65 -18.32 7.56
N ASP A 750 -1.22 -17.18 7.01
CA ASP A 750 -1.47 -16.82 5.60
C ASP A 750 -0.55 -17.53 4.59
N HIS A 751 0.58 -18.04 5.05
CA HIS A 751 1.64 -18.67 4.28
C HIS A 751 2.08 -20.03 4.84
N PHE A 752 1.09 -20.89 5.14
CA PHE A 752 1.30 -22.30 4.82
C PHE A 752 1.94 -22.42 3.41
N PRO A 753 3.00 -23.20 3.21
CA PRO A 753 3.70 -23.28 1.92
C PRO A 753 2.75 -23.53 0.75
N LEU A 754 3.10 -23.09 -0.47
CA LEU A 754 2.17 -23.07 -1.62
C LEU A 754 1.44 -24.40 -1.81
N TRP A 755 2.18 -25.50 -1.69
CA TRP A 755 1.70 -26.88 -1.84
C TRP A 755 0.73 -27.34 -0.77
N TYR A 756 0.77 -26.76 0.43
CA TYR A 756 -0.15 -27.06 1.53
C TYR A 756 -1.49 -26.34 1.30
N ARG A 757 -1.45 -25.03 0.98
CA ARG A 757 -2.66 -24.25 0.63
C ARG A 757 -3.36 -24.76 -0.63
N GLN A 758 -2.60 -25.24 -1.61
CA GLN A 758 -3.20 -25.87 -2.80
C GLN A 758 -3.82 -27.24 -2.47
N ALA A 759 -3.24 -27.99 -1.52
CA ALA A 759 -3.77 -29.27 -1.10
C ALA A 759 -5.02 -29.15 -0.21
N SER A 760 -5.09 -28.15 0.69
CA SER A 760 -6.20 -27.96 1.63
C SER A 760 -7.54 -27.70 0.95
N GLU A 761 -7.54 -26.91 -0.14
CA GLU A 761 -8.74 -26.52 -0.87
C GLU A 761 -9.21 -27.55 -1.91
N GLN A 762 -8.54 -28.71 -2.00
CA GLN A 762 -8.84 -29.74 -2.98
C GLN A 762 -9.56 -30.94 -2.35
N PRO A 763 -10.47 -31.62 -3.10
CA PRO A 763 -11.22 -32.75 -2.57
C PRO A 763 -10.30 -33.84 -1.98
N PRO A 764 -10.57 -34.34 -0.75
CA PRO A 764 -9.67 -35.28 -0.08
C PRO A 764 -9.34 -36.51 -0.92
N GLY A 765 -8.04 -36.78 -1.08
CA GLY A 765 -7.55 -37.86 -1.95
C GLY A 765 -7.43 -37.53 -3.44
N SER A 766 -7.67 -36.28 -3.86
CA SER A 766 -7.12 -35.76 -5.12
C SER A 766 -5.71 -35.17 -4.90
N PHE A 767 -4.88 -35.16 -5.93
CA PHE A 767 -3.52 -34.61 -5.88
C PHE A 767 -3.38 -33.34 -6.74
N VAL A 768 -2.76 -32.31 -6.18
CA VAL A 768 -2.26 -31.15 -6.93
C VAL A 768 -0.87 -31.43 -7.43
N PHE A 769 -0.55 -31.00 -8.65
CA PHE A 769 0.78 -31.02 -9.22
C PHE A 769 1.27 -29.61 -9.55
N ASP A 770 2.48 -29.26 -9.06
CA ASP A 770 3.15 -27.98 -9.29
C ASP A 770 4.58 -28.14 -9.85
N LEU A 771 5.03 -27.19 -10.67
CA LEU A 771 6.39 -27.14 -11.24
C LEU A 771 7.32 -26.26 -10.39
N ARG A 772 8.51 -26.78 -10.07
CA ARG A 772 9.61 -26.07 -9.38
C ARG A 772 10.67 -25.59 -10.37
N TRP A 773 11.33 -24.49 -10.04
CA TRP A 773 12.25 -23.75 -10.91
C TRP A 773 13.55 -23.42 -10.19
N GLU A 774 14.66 -23.36 -10.93
CA GLU A 774 15.93 -22.87 -10.38
C GLU A 774 15.90 -21.33 -10.35
N GLU A 775 15.92 -20.73 -9.15
CA GLU A 775 15.93 -19.27 -9.00
C GLU A 775 17.32 -18.70 -9.31
N GLY A 776 17.47 -18.11 -10.50
CA GLY A 776 18.66 -17.38 -10.94
C GLY A 776 18.32 -15.97 -11.47
N PRO A 777 19.27 -15.02 -11.50
CA PRO A 777 18.92 -13.59 -11.66
C PRO A 777 18.33 -13.17 -13.02
N ASP A 778 18.67 -13.84 -14.12
CA ASP A 778 18.47 -13.31 -15.49
C ASP A 778 17.93 -14.33 -16.52
N SER A 779 17.22 -15.38 -16.09
CA SER A 779 16.41 -16.20 -17.01
C SER A 779 15.33 -17.04 -16.33
N PRO A 780 14.20 -17.34 -17.01
CA PRO A 780 13.39 -18.50 -16.64
C PRO A 780 14.22 -19.76 -16.92
N GLY A 781 14.67 -20.43 -15.85
CA GLY A 781 15.37 -21.71 -15.95
C GLY A 781 14.48 -22.82 -16.52
N LYS A 782 15.04 -24.03 -16.66
CA LYS A 782 14.21 -25.22 -16.89
C LYS A 782 13.45 -25.57 -15.60
N PRO A 783 12.27 -26.21 -15.68
CA PRO A 783 11.66 -26.79 -14.48
C PRO A 783 12.58 -27.90 -13.95
N VAL A 784 12.83 -27.87 -12.65
CA VAL A 784 13.81 -28.72 -11.95
C VAL A 784 13.15 -29.99 -11.42
N ALA A 785 11.95 -29.83 -10.83
CA ALA A 785 11.19 -30.92 -10.26
C ALA A 785 9.68 -30.68 -10.44
N VAL A 786 8.91 -31.76 -10.33
CA VAL A 786 7.46 -31.71 -10.13
C VAL A 786 7.17 -32.11 -8.70
N ARG A 787 6.34 -31.33 -8.02
CA ARG A 787 5.80 -31.66 -6.71
C ARG A 787 4.37 -32.16 -6.86
N ALA A 788 3.98 -33.10 -6.00
CA ALA A 788 2.62 -33.61 -5.92
C ALA A 788 2.15 -33.66 -4.46
N SER A 789 1.05 -32.99 -4.11
CA SER A 789 0.53 -32.90 -2.72
C SER A 789 -0.97 -33.22 -2.62
N THR A 790 -1.40 -33.72 -1.45
CA THR A 790 -2.80 -33.99 -1.11
C THR A 790 -3.08 -33.71 0.36
N ALA A 791 -4.29 -33.27 0.70
CA ALA A 791 -4.72 -33.08 2.08
C ALA A 791 -5.25 -34.38 2.70
N VAL A 792 -4.91 -34.59 3.98
CA VAL A 792 -5.43 -35.67 4.81
C VAL A 792 -6.44 -35.09 5.79
N THR A 793 -7.71 -35.33 5.48
CA THR A 793 -8.85 -34.96 6.33
C THR A 793 -9.25 -36.09 7.26
N VAL A 794 -9.63 -35.71 8.48
CA VAL A 794 -10.09 -36.58 9.56
C VAL A 794 -11.55 -36.25 9.86
N THR A 795 -12.35 -37.27 10.16
CA THR A 795 -13.78 -37.12 10.49
C THR A 795 -14.05 -37.68 11.88
N VAL A 796 -14.57 -36.85 12.79
CA VAL A 796 -14.92 -37.23 14.17
C VAL A 796 -16.30 -36.63 14.49
N ASP A 797 -17.19 -37.41 15.10
CA ASP A 797 -18.57 -37.00 15.45
C ASP A 797 -19.39 -36.37 14.30
N GLY A 798 -19.05 -36.71 13.05
CA GLY A 798 -19.69 -36.17 11.83
C GLY A 798 -19.13 -34.82 11.35
N LYS A 799 -18.22 -34.19 12.10
CA LYS A 799 -17.42 -33.04 11.66
C LYS A 799 -16.19 -33.52 10.88
N ALA A 800 -15.67 -32.67 10.00
CA ALA A 800 -14.51 -32.97 9.16
C ALA A 800 -13.47 -31.83 9.24
N ALA A 801 -12.21 -32.16 9.45
CA ALA A 801 -11.12 -31.19 9.55
C ALA A 801 -9.86 -31.68 8.79
N THR A 802 -9.09 -30.76 8.21
CA THR A 802 -7.79 -31.05 7.60
C THR A 802 -6.71 -31.09 8.68
N ALA A 803 -6.03 -32.23 8.84
CA ALA A 803 -4.99 -32.41 9.84
C ALA A 803 -3.58 -32.08 9.31
N ALA A 804 -3.30 -32.54 8.10
CA ALA A 804 -2.00 -32.41 7.46
C ALA A 804 -2.13 -32.42 5.93
N ALA A 805 -1.11 -31.92 5.24
CA ALA A 805 -0.90 -32.16 3.81
C ALA A 805 0.40 -32.94 3.61
N VAL A 806 0.36 -33.90 2.69
CA VAL A 806 1.44 -34.86 2.45
C VAL A 806 1.69 -34.98 0.95
N GLY A 807 2.95 -35.18 0.56
CA GLY A 807 3.32 -35.16 -0.85
C GLY A 807 4.68 -35.75 -1.16
N ILE A 808 5.06 -35.67 -2.43
CA ILE A 808 6.35 -36.11 -2.96
C ILE A 808 6.92 -35.11 -3.96
N GLN A 809 8.24 -35.11 -4.10
CA GLN A 809 8.97 -34.44 -5.18
C GLN A 809 9.53 -35.49 -6.15
N MET A 810 9.36 -35.27 -7.45
CA MET A 810 9.82 -36.17 -8.50
C MET A 810 10.49 -35.42 -9.66
N GLN A 811 11.36 -36.13 -10.38
CA GLN A 811 12.03 -35.61 -11.57
C GLN A 811 11.02 -35.37 -12.70
N VAL A 812 11.14 -34.22 -13.39
CA VAL A 812 10.32 -33.90 -14.56
C VAL A 812 10.46 -35.00 -15.63
N ASP A 813 11.69 -35.46 -15.88
CA ASP A 813 12.01 -36.54 -16.81
C ASP A 813 11.40 -37.90 -16.43
N HIS A 814 11.02 -38.12 -15.17
CA HIS A 814 10.29 -39.32 -14.76
C HIS A 814 8.79 -39.21 -15.10
N LEU A 815 8.17 -38.07 -14.77
CA LEU A 815 6.77 -37.81 -15.10
C LEU A 815 6.54 -37.82 -16.62
N GLN A 816 7.45 -37.20 -17.39
CA GLN A 816 7.41 -37.22 -18.85
C GLN A 816 7.51 -38.65 -19.41
N ARG A 817 8.42 -39.49 -18.89
CA ARG A 817 8.50 -40.91 -19.30
C ARG A 817 7.18 -41.64 -19.07
N GLN A 818 6.58 -41.53 -17.88
CA GLN A 818 5.27 -42.15 -17.60
C GLN A 818 4.16 -41.63 -18.53
N PHE A 819 4.18 -40.34 -18.87
CA PHE A 819 3.23 -39.72 -19.79
C PHE A 819 3.36 -40.28 -21.21
N TRP A 820 4.54 -40.20 -21.82
CA TRP A 820 4.76 -40.68 -23.19
C TRP A 820 4.56 -42.19 -23.33
N GLU A 821 4.84 -42.99 -22.29
CA GLU A 821 4.49 -44.43 -22.27
C GLU A 821 2.97 -44.67 -22.27
N ALA A 822 2.19 -43.86 -21.54
CA ALA A 822 0.74 -43.95 -21.53
C ALA A 822 0.11 -43.58 -22.88
N MET A 823 0.65 -42.58 -23.58
CA MET A 823 0.17 -42.15 -24.91
C MET A 823 0.39 -43.18 -26.04
N LYS A 824 1.13 -44.27 -25.77
CA LYS A 824 1.37 -45.37 -26.73
C LYS A 824 0.33 -46.50 -26.62
N GLN A 825 -0.56 -46.46 -25.63
CA GLN A 825 -1.61 -47.47 -25.46
C GLN A 825 -2.77 -47.22 -26.42
N CYS A 826 -3.32 -48.26 -27.03
CA CYS A 826 -4.42 -48.12 -27.97
C CYS A 826 -5.50 -49.18 -27.71
N SER A 827 -6.77 -48.80 -27.87
CA SER A 827 -7.89 -49.73 -27.80
C SER A 827 -7.78 -50.76 -28.92
N THR A 828 -7.86 -52.05 -28.58
CA THR A 828 -7.69 -53.17 -29.53
C THR A 828 -8.93 -53.45 -30.38
N VAL A 829 -9.73 -52.41 -30.65
CA VAL A 829 -11.01 -52.50 -31.35
C VAL A 829 -10.87 -51.79 -32.70
N GLU A 830 -10.74 -52.60 -33.76
CA GLU A 830 -10.68 -52.19 -35.17
C GLU A 830 -9.46 -51.36 -35.64
N GLY A 831 -8.27 -51.98 -35.64
CA GLY A 831 -7.19 -51.62 -36.57
C GLY A 831 -5.78 -51.51 -35.98
N PRO A 832 -4.76 -51.26 -36.83
CA PRO A 832 -3.47 -50.77 -36.36
C PRO A 832 -3.65 -49.35 -35.80
N CYS A 833 -3.02 -49.04 -34.66
CA CYS A 833 -3.22 -47.76 -34.00
C CYS A 833 -2.77 -46.58 -34.90
N PRO A 834 -3.67 -45.64 -35.26
CA PRO A 834 -3.42 -44.75 -36.39
C PRO A 834 -2.64 -43.47 -36.06
N LYS A 835 -2.59 -43.06 -34.78
CA LYS A 835 -1.82 -41.90 -34.28
C LYS A 835 -1.41 -42.07 -32.81
N SER A 836 -0.16 -41.74 -32.51
CA SER A 836 0.44 -41.55 -31.19
C SER A 836 0.69 -40.05 -30.94
N CYS A 837 0.86 -39.63 -29.69
CA CYS A 837 1.40 -38.30 -29.36
C CYS A 837 2.91 -38.14 -29.67
N GLU A 838 3.60 -39.21 -30.09
CA GLU A 838 4.96 -39.14 -30.67
C GLU A 838 4.95 -38.94 -32.20
N ASP A 839 3.81 -39.04 -32.87
CA ASP A 839 3.70 -38.79 -34.31
C ASP A 839 3.62 -37.27 -34.57
N SER A 840 4.34 -36.79 -35.59
CA SER A 840 4.48 -35.36 -35.94
C SER A 840 3.20 -34.66 -36.44
N ASP A 841 2.04 -35.27 -36.21
CA ASP A 841 0.71 -34.86 -36.64
C ASP A 841 -0.12 -34.25 -35.49
N LEU A 842 0.27 -34.50 -34.22
CA LEU A 842 -0.45 -34.05 -33.03
C LEU A 842 0.48 -33.31 -32.07
N ASP A 843 -0.06 -32.29 -31.41
CA ASP A 843 0.53 -31.68 -30.21
C ASP A 843 -0.27 -32.16 -28.98
N CYS A 844 0.42 -32.67 -27.96
CA CYS A 844 -0.19 -33.20 -26.74
C CYS A 844 0.40 -32.52 -25.50
N PHE A 845 -0.48 -31.97 -24.65
CA PHE A 845 -0.13 -31.21 -23.46
C PHE A 845 -0.81 -31.79 -22.22
N ILE A 846 -0.10 -31.70 -21.08
CA ILE A 846 -0.75 -31.72 -19.76
C ILE A 846 -0.75 -30.28 -19.24
N ILE A 847 -1.92 -29.78 -18.84
CA ILE A 847 -2.09 -28.48 -18.21
C ILE A 847 -2.71 -28.61 -16.81
N ASP A 848 -2.45 -27.64 -15.92
CA ASP A 848 -3.20 -27.51 -14.67
C ASP A 848 -4.59 -26.89 -14.87
N ASN A 849 -5.39 -26.91 -13.81
CA ASN A 849 -6.69 -26.27 -13.69
C ASN A 849 -6.67 -24.73 -13.83
N ASN A 850 -5.50 -24.10 -13.98
CA ASN A 850 -5.33 -22.68 -14.27
C ASN A 850 -4.77 -22.42 -15.69
N GLY A 851 -4.48 -23.47 -16.46
CA GLY A 851 -4.04 -23.39 -17.85
C GLY A 851 -2.52 -23.29 -18.05
N PHE A 852 -1.70 -23.54 -17.02
CA PHE A 852 -0.24 -23.63 -17.17
C PHE A 852 0.17 -25.01 -17.66
N ILE A 853 1.15 -25.07 -18.57
CA ILE A 853 1.63 -26.33 -19.16
C ILE A 853 2.62 -27.02 -18.19
N LEU A 854 2.31 -28.25 -17.77
CA LEU A 854 3.23 -29.11 -17.02
C LEU A 854 4.06 -30.02 -17.93
N ILE A 855 3.47 -30.49 -19.05
CA ILE A 855 4.16 -31.36 -20.02
C ILE A 855 3.84 -30.89 -21.44
N SER A 856 4.87 -30.76 -22.27
CA SER A 856 4.83 -30.60 -23.73
C SER A 856 5.98 -31.42 -24.35
N GLU A 857 5.91 -31.71 -25.65
CA GLU A 857 7.07 -32.12 -26.48
C GLU A 857 8.25 -31.15 -26.30
N ARG A 858 7.96 -29.85 -26.15
CA ARG A 858 8.98 -28.79 -26.11
C ARG A 858 9.18 -28.26 -24.70
N SER A 859 10.38 -28.49 -24.15
CA SER A 859 10.74 -28.04 -22.80
C SER A 859 10.71 -26.52 -22.57
N GLN A 860 10.60 -25.70 -23.63
CA GLN A 860 10.43 -24.24 -23.56
C GLN A 860 8.97 -23.78 -23.39
N GLU A 861 8.01 -24.70 -23.47
CA GLU A 861 6.57 -24.41 -23.31
C GLU A 861 6.07 -24.78 -21.90
N MET A 862 6.79 -25.65 -21.19
CA MET A 862 6.51 -25.94 -19.78
C MET A 862 6.58 -24.65 -18.93
N GLY A 863 5.68 -24.51 -17.96
CA GLY A 863 5.55 -23.35 -17.08
C GLY A 863 4.88 -22.13 -17.70
N ARG A 864 4.70 -22.09 -19.02
CA ARG A 864 4.00 -21.00 -19.71
C ARG A 864 2.49 -21.23 -19.71
N LEU A 865 1.74 -20.14 -19.86
CA LEU A 865 0.29 -20.20 -19.98
C LEU A 865 -0.09 -20.77 -21.36
N LEU A 866 -1.08 -21.65 -21.45
CA LEU A 866 -1.55 -22.21 -22.72
C LEU A 866 -1.89 -21.12 -23.75
N GLY A 867 -2.51 -20.02 -23.31
CA GLY A 867 -2.84 -18.89 -24.18
C GLY A 867 -1.64 -18.11 -24.74
N GLU A 868 -0.46 -18.26 -24.14
CA GLU A 868 0.80 -17.68 -24.63
C GLU A 868 1.43 -18.54 -25.74
N VAL A 869 1.16 -19.86 -25.73
CA VAL A 869 1.69 -20.86 -26.67
C VAL A 869 0.72 -21.13 -27.82
N ASP A 870 -0.57 -21.30 -27.52
CA ASP A 870 -1.67 -21.43 -28.48
C ASP A 870 -2.89 -20.59 -28.02
N GLY A 871 -2.85 -19.31 -28.38
CA GLY A 871 -3.94 -18.37 -28.12
C GLY A 871 -5.26 -18.76 -28.81
N ALA A 872 -5.22 -19.46 -29.94
CA ALA A 872 -6.43 -19.89 -30.65
C ALA A 872 -7.17 -20.99 -29.87
N LEU A 873 -6.43 -21.97 -29.34
CA LEU A 873 -6.95 -23.05 -28.52
C LEU A 873 -7.49 -22.52 -27.19
N MET A 874 -6.76 -21.61 -26.52
CA MET A 874 -7.24 -20.98 -25.28
C MET A 874 -8.49 -20.12 -25.50
N MET A 875 -8.55 -19.33 -26.59
CA MET A 875 -9.75 -18.57 -26.97
C MET A 875 -10.97 -19.48 -27.19
N GLN A 876 -10.79 -20.67 -27.76
CA GLN A 876 -11.89 -21.61 -27.98
C GLN A 876 -12.31 -22.36 -26.71
N LEU A 877 -11.38 -22.65 -25.79
CA LEU A 877 -11.72 -23.18 -24.47
C LEU A 877 -12.48 -22.15 -23.61
N LEU A 878 -12.16 -20.87 -23.75
CA LEU A 878 -12.91 -19.76 -23.15
C LEU A 878 -14.30 -19.59 -23.80
N SER A 879 -14.42 -19.66 -25.13
CA SER A 879 -15.71 -19.51 -25.82
C SER A 879 -16.69 -20.65 -25.52
N MET A 880 -16.18 -21.84 -25.22
CA MET A 880 -16.95 -23.01 -24.76
C MET A 880 -17.21 -23.04 -23.25
N GLY A 881 -16.71 -22.08 -22.48
CA GLY A 881 -16.87 -22.02 -21.02
C GLY A 881 -16.05 -23.06 -20.24
N VAL A 882 -15.14 -23.79 -20.89
CA VAL A 882 -14.26 -24.78 -20.25
C VAL A 882 -13.32 -24.09 -19.26
N PHE A 883 -12.81 -22.92 -19.64
CA PHE A 883 -12.14 -21.99 -18.74
C PHE A 883 -12.99 -20.73 -18.56
N SER A 884 -12.91 -20.14 -17.37
CA SER A 884 -13.35 -18.78 -17.08
C SER A 884 -12.15 -17.83 -17.06
N ARG A 885 -12.35 -16.58 -17.48
CA ARG A 885 -11.39 -15.48 -17.29
C ARG A 885 -11.85 -14.63 -16.11
N VAL A 886 -11.11 -14.68 -15.03
CA VAL A 886 -11.27 -13.85 -13.83
C VAL A 886 -10.39 -12.61 -13.99
N THR A 887 -10.86 -11.41 -13.65
CA THR A 887 -10.00 -10.23 -13.54
C THR A 887 -9.65 -9.97 -12.08
N MET A 888 -8.35 -9.83 -11.81
CA MET A 888 -7.80 -9.51 -10.50
C MET A 888 -7.20 -8.10 -10.53
N TYR A 889 -7.20 -7.41 -9.39
CA TYR A 889 -6.70 -6.03 -9.28
C TYR A 889 -5.61 -5.93 -8.21
N ASP A 890 -4.42 -5.46 -8.59
CA ASP A 890 -3.37 -5.07 -7.63
C ASP A 890 -3.43 -3.56 -7.37
N TYR A 891 -4.11 -3.20 -6.29
CA TYR A 891 -4.18 -1.85 -5.74
C TYR A 891 -2.92 -1.43 -4.98
N GLN A 892 -1.85 -2.22 -4.91
CA GLN A 892 -0.55 -1.88 -4.30
C GLN A 892 0.59 -1.82 -5.33
N ALA A 893 0.25 -1.84 -6.63
CA ALA A 893 1.19 -1.80 -7.73
C ALA A 893 1.95 -0.46 -7.86
N MET A 894 3.14 -0.56 -8.45
CA MET A 894 4.03 0.57 -8.76
C MET A 894 4.29 0.64 -10.26
N CYS A 895 3.63 1.57 -10.95
CA CYS A 895 3.74 1.75 -12.38
C CYS A 895 4.93 2.65 -12.71
N LYS A 896 5.63 2.39 -13.82
CA LYS A 896 6.51 3.41 -14.41
C LYS A 896 5.63 4.57 -14.87
N LEU A 897 6.02 5.81 -14.56
CA LEU A 897 5.39 6.97 -15.19
C LEU A 897 5.39 6.75 -16.71
N PRO A 898 4.24 6.89 -17.41
CA PRO A 898 4.24 6.81 -18.86
C PRO A 898 5.14 7.93 -19.37
N ASP A 899 6.27 7.56 -19.97
CA ASP A 899 7.21 8.53 -20.50
C ASP A 899 6.42 9.39 -21.50
N HIS A 900 6.27 10.68 -21.19
CA HIS A 900 5.65 11.63 -22.11
C HIS A 900 6.61 11.85 -23.28
N HIS A 901 6.61 10.85 -24.16
CA HIS A 901 6.84 11.00 -25.58
C HIS A 901 5.77 11.99 -26.10
N HIS A 902 6.01 13.28 -25.85
CA HIS A 902 5.93 14.23 -26.94
C HIS A 902 6.56 13.54 -28.13
N SER A 903 5.74 13.14 -29.09
CA SER A 903 6.22 12.42 -30.25
C SER A 903 7.02 13.42 -31.07
N VAL A 904 8.32 13.54 -30.77
CA VAL A 904 9.30 14.31 -31.53
C VAL A 904 9.65 13.51 -32.79
N ALA A 905 8.60 13.10 -33.50
CA ALA A 905 8.59 13.10 -34.95
C ALA A 905 9.03 14.51 -35.37
N GLN A 906 10.34 14.68 -35.57
CA GLN A 906 10.92 15.87 -36.14
C GLN A 906 10.27 16.05 -37.52
N ALA A 907 9.27 16.92 -37.60
CA ALA A 907 8.73 17.39 -38.86
C ALA A 907 9.92 17.93 -39.66
N LEU A 908 10.31 17.19 -40.70
CA LEU A 908 11.62 17.31 -41.34
C LEU A 908 11.88 18.76 -41.73
N ILE A 909 12.75 19.42 -40.95
CA ILE A 909 13.02 20.86 -41.11
C ILE A 909 13.66 21.02 -42.47
N ASN A 910 12.90 21.62 -43.40
CA ASN A 910 13.28 21.79 -44.79
C ASN A 910 14.71 22.38 -44.85
N PRO A 911 15.67 21.77 -45.58
CA PRO A 911 17.08 22.21 -45.57
C PRO A 911 17.27 23.69 -45.96
N LEU A 912 16.30 24.30 -46.65
CA LEU A 912 16.27 25.74 -46.93
C LEU A 912 15.97 26.62 -45.69
N SER A 913 15.18 26.16 -44.72
CA SER A 913 14.95 26.90 -43.47
C SER A 913 16.08 26.69 -42.45
N ALA A 914 16.70 25.50 -42.43
CA ALA A 914 17.90 25.25 -41.63
C ALA A 914 19.09 26.14 -42.07
N SER A 915 19.34 26.25 -43.38
CA SER A 915 20.38 27.15 -43.90
C SER A 915 20.05 28.64 -43.66
N LEU A 916 18.79 29.05 -43.77
CA LEU A 916 18.35 30.40 -43.36
C LEU A 916 18.59 30.68 -41.87
N MET A 917 18.39 29.71 -40.98
CA MET A 917 18.71 29.85 -39.55
C MET A 917 20.21 30.04 -39.32
N VAL A 918 21.06 29.23 -39.96
CA VAL A 918 22.53 29.37 -39.87
C VAL A 918 23.01 30.72 -40.40
N VAL A 919 22.45 31.19 -41.53
CA VAL A 919 22.75 32.53 -42.07
C VAL A 919 22.28 33.64 -41.12
N LYS A 920 21.12 33.49 -40.47
CA LYS A 920 20.64 34.44 -39.45
C LYS A 920 21.55 34.49 -38.22
N TRP A 921 22.02 33.34 -37.75
CA TRP A 921 22.96 33.24 -36.64
C TRP A 921 24.31 33.88 -36.99
N LEU A 922 24.89 33.54 -38.14
CA LEU A 922 26.13 34.17 -38.63
C LEU A 922 25.99 35.70 -38.78
N LEU A 923 24.84 36.19 -39.24
CA LEU A 923 24.54 37.63 -39.27
C LEU A 923 24.45 38.26 -37.88
N HIS A 924 23.95 37.52 -36.88
CA HIS A 924 23.86 38.01 -35.50
C HIS A 924 25.23 38.05 -34.82
N GLU A 925 26.04 36.98 -34.95
CA GLU A 925 27.42 36.96 -34.46
C GLU A 925 28.29 38.02 -35.15
N PHE A 926 28.10 38.25 -36.46
CA PHE A 926 28.79 39.34 -37.16
C PHE A 926 28.37 40.73 -36.66
N LEU A 927 27.09 40.91 -36.30
CA LEU A 927 26.61 42.15 -35.70
C LEU A 927 27.19 42.36 -34.28
N LEU A 928 27.26 41.30 -33.48
CA LEU A 928 27.86 41.32 -32.14
C LEU A 928 29.38 41.57 -32.21
N PHE A 929 30.07 40.97 -33.19
CA PHE A 929 31.49 41.23 -33.45
C PHE A 929 31.74 42.69 -33.85
N LEU A 930 30.89 43.28 -34.70
CA LEU A 930 30.98 44.71 -35.04
C LEU A 930 30.70 45.63 -33.84
N LEU A 931 29.78 45.24 -32.94
CA LEU A 931 29.51 45.96 -31.69
C LEU A 931 30.66 45.84 -30.68
N GLN A 932 31.31 44.68 -30.57
CA GLN A 932 32.52 44.53 -29.76
C GLN A 932 33.70 45.31 -30.35
N TRP A 933 33.86 45.31 -31.68
CA TRP A 933 34.94 46.04 -32.36
C TRP A 933 34.79 47.57 -32.21
N SER A 934 33.58 48.09 -32.10
CA SER A 934 33.35 49.52 -31.80
C SER A 934 33.54 49.88 -30.33
N ALA A 935 33.59 48.90 -29.42
CA ALA A 935 33.68 49.11 -27.98
C ALA A 935 35.12 49.12 -27.41
N TRP A 936 36.11 48.60 -28.13
CA TRP A 936 37.52 48.57 -27.67
C TRP A 936 38.26 49.91 -27.86
N GLY A 937 37.61 51.00 -27.43
CA GLY A 937 38.13 52.38 -27.50
C GLY A 937 38.84 52.90 -26.24
N SER A 938 38.91 52.10 -25.17
CA SER A 938 39.77 52.35 -23.99
C SER A 938 39.86 51.09 -23.11
N TRP A 939 40.98 50.87 -22.43
CA TRP A 939 41.11 49.81 -21.41
C TRP A 939 42.07 50.24 -20.29
N HIS A 940 42.05 49.50 -19.17
CA HIS A 940 42.51 49.84 -17.81
C HIS A 940 41.49 50.65 -16.96
N ASP A 941 41.28 50.36 -15.67
CA ASP A 941 42.09 49.51 -14.76
C ASP A 941 41.24 48.74 -13.70
N LYS A 942 41.88 47.76 -13.02
CA LYS A 942 41.48 47.10 -11.75
C LYS A 942 40.11 46.38 -11.65
N GLY A 943 40.11 45.11 -12.07
CA GLY A 943 40.21 43.97 -11.14
C GLY A 943 39.22 43.81 -9.97
N SER A 944 38.33 42.82 -10.10
CA SER A 944 37.78 42.03 -8.99
C SER A 944 37.37 40.64 -9.49
N GLU A 945 37.81 39.56 -8.83
CA GLU A 945 37.38 38.20 -9.17
C GLU A 945 36.02 37.87 -8.54
N ALA A 946 34.96 37.88 -9.34
CA ALA A 946 33.67 37.30 -8.96
C ALA A 946 33.61 35.84 -9.42
N LYS A 947 33.72 34.89 -8.50
CA LYS A 947 33.41 33.48 -8.78
C LYS A 947 31.91 33.33 -9.02
N ALA A 948 31.50 33.33 -10.28
CA ALA A 948 30.16 32.93 -10.68
C ALA A 948 29.97 31.43 -10.37
N VAL A 949 29.26 31.13 -9.28
CA VAL A 949 28.78 29.78 -8.99
C VAL A 949 27.68 29.45 -9.99
N PHE A 950 28.05 28.79 -11.09
CA PHE A 950 27.08 28.21 -11.99
C PHE A 950 26.34 27.09 -11.27
N HIS A 951 25.01 27.23 -11.16
CA HIS A 951 24.15 26.12 -10.77
C HIS A 951 24.26 25.01 -11.82
N HIS A 952 25.10 24.01 -11.54
CA HIS A 952 25.01 22.73 -12.24
C HIS A 952 23.68 22.09 -11.86
N SER A 953 22.69 22.23 -12.74
CA SER A 953 21.45 21.46 -12.63
C SER A 953 21.80 19.98 -12.53
N HIS A 954 21.45 19.36 -11.41
CA HIS A 954 21.77 17.97 -11.14
C HIS A 954 21.04 17.10 -12.15
N LYS A 955 21.79 16.59 -13.13
CA LYS A 955 21.30 15.60 -14.08
C LYS A 955 21.21 14.25 -13.35
N HIS A 956 20.17 14.11 -12.52
CA HIS A 956 19.83 12.86 -11.84
C HIS A 956 19.92 11.71 -12.85
N LYS A 957 20.45 10.56 -12.42
CA LYS A 957 20.19 9.31 -13.12
C LYS A 957 18.67 9.19 -13.29
N LYS A 958 18.21 8.92 -14.51
CA LYS A 958 16.86 8.38 -14.72
C LYS A 958 16.86 6.94 -14.18
N GLN A 959 16.83 6.83 -12.86
CA GLN A 959 16.22 5.69 -12.18
C GLN A 959 14.72 5.84 -12.50
N ASP A 960 14.10 4.81 -13.06
CA ASP A 960 12.71 4.91 -13.54
C ASP A 960 11.83 5.38 -12.39
N LEU A 961 11.21 6.56 -12.53
CA LEU A 961 10.28 7.07 -11.52
C LEU A 961 9.02 6.20 -11.55
N LEU A 962 9.02 5.22 -10.65
CA LEU A 962 7.85 4.44 -10.29
C LEU A 962 6.92 5.31 -9.44
N HIS A 963 5.63 5.25 -9.75
CA HIS A 963 4.58 5.94 -9.02
C HIS A 963 3.51 4.95 -8.56
N PRO A 964 2.83 5.23 -7.42
CA PRO A 964 1.58 4.59 -7.04
C PRO A 964 0.61 4.46 -8.20
N CYS A 965 0.10 3.25 -8.45
CA CYS A 965 -0.98 3.01 -9.39
C CYS A 965 -1.88 1.85 -8.93
N ASP A 966 -2.93 1.61 -9.70
CA ASP A 966 -3.78 0.43 -9.59
C ASP A 966 -3.63 -0.35 -10.92
N THR A 967 -3.36 -1.66 -10.87
CA THR A 967 -3.25 -2.51 -12.08
C THR A 967 -4.29 -3.63 -12.09
N GLU A 968 -4.70 -4.06 -13.28
CA GLU A 968 -5.54 -5.24 -13.50
C GLU A 968 -4.78 -6.31 -14.28
N TYR A 969 -5.02 -7.59 -13.96
CA TYR A 969 -4.48 -8.72 -14.68
C TYR A 969 -5.52 -9.86 -14.78
N PRO A 970 -5.54 -10.62 -15.88
CA PRO A 970 -6.40 -11.80 -15.97
C PRO A 970 -5.83 -12.99 -15.19
N VAL A 971 -6.70 -13.87 -14.73
CA VAL A 971 -6.39 -15.22 -14.25
C VAL A 971 -7.39 -16.19 -14.88
N PHE A 972 -6.95 -17.41 -15.16
CA PHE A 972 -7.77 -18.43 -15.82
C PHE A 972 -8.07 -19.59 -14.85
N VAL A 973 -9.30 -20.11 -14.89
CA VAL A 973 -9.71 -21.25 -14.05
C VAL A 973 -10.63 -22.20 -14.83
N HIS A 974 -10.33 -23.50 -14.79
CA HIS A 974 -11.15 -24.57 -15.35
C HIS A 974 -12.47 -24.74 -14.59
N GLN A 975 -13.58 -24.90 -15.33
CA GLN A 975 -14.87 -25.25 -14.74
C GLN A 975 -14.98 -26.77 -14.57
N THR A 976 -14.87 -27.25 -13.33
CA THR A 976 -14.89 -28.69 -12.96
C THR A 976 -16.18 -29.43 -13.36
N ALA A 977 -17.25 -28.72 -13.70
CA ALA A 977 -18.47 -29.27 -14.29
C ALA A 977 -18.24 -29.85 -15.71
N ILE A 978 -17.20 -29.40 -16.43
CA ILE A 978 -16.89 -29.81 -17.81
C ILE A 978 -15.62 -30.69 -17.79
N GLN A 979 -15.84 -31.99 -17.67
CA GLN A 979 -14.78 -33.01 -17.59
C GLN A 979 -14.19 -33.37 -18.96
N GLU A 980 -14.95 -33.18 -20.05
CA GLU A 980 -14.62 -33.59 -21.41
C GLU A 980 -15.09 -32.51 -22.38
N ALA A 981 -14.23 -32.08 -23.31
CA ALA A 981 -14.56 -31.07 -24.31
C ALA A 981 -13.83 -31.35 -25.63
N ASN A 982 -14.47 -31.09 -26.76
CA ASN A 982 -13.85 -31.26 -28.07
C ASN A 982 -14.41 -30.26 -29.09
N GLY A 983 -13.62 -29.91 -30.09
CA GLY A 983 -14.03 -28.91 -31.07
C GLY A 983 -13.12 -28.82 -32.29
N ILE A 984 -13.48 -27.87 -33.16
CA ILE A 984 -12.73 -27.50 -34.36
C ILE A 984 -12.59 -25.97 -34.34
N ILE A 985 -11.37 -25.49 -34.53
CA ILE A 985 -11.01 -24.07 -34.59
C ILE A 985 -10.78 -23.70 -36.06
N GLU A 986 -11.40 -22.62 -36.52
CA GLU A 986 -11.29 -22.16 -37.92
C GLU A 986 -10.18 -21.11 -38.06
N CYS A 987 -8.99 -21.53 -38.43
CA CYS A 987 -7.81 -20.66 -38.57
C CYS A 987 -7.73 -20.03 -39.98
N GLY A 988 -8.89 -19.71 -40.58
CA GLY A 988 -9.05 -19.15 -41.91
C GLY A 988 -8.72 -20.11 -43.05
N GLY A 989 -7.44 -20.47 -43.21
CA GLY A 989 -6.96 -21.35 -44.29
C GLY A 989 -7.03 -22.85 -43.97
N CYS A 990 -7.20 -23.21 -42.70
CA CYS A 990 -7.26 -24.59 -42.23
C CYS A 990 -8.16 -24.71 -40.98
N GLN A 991 -8.52 -25.95 -40.64
CA GLN A 991 -9.29 -26.30 -39.46
C GLN A 991 -8.41 -27.11 -38.49
N LYS A 992 -8.27 -26.63 -37.24
CA LYS A 992 -7.50 -27.29 -36.18
C LYS A 992 -8.45 -28.02 -35.22
N ALA A 993 -8.35 -29.33 -35.12
CA ALA A 993 -9.16 -30.12 -34.18
C ALA A 993 -8.52 -30.18 -32.79
N PHE A 994 -9.32 -30.30 -31.73
CA PHE A 994 -8.82 -30.56 -30.38
C PHE A 994 -9.77 -31.45 -29.54
N VAL A 995 -9.19 -32.10 -28.54
CA VAL A 995 -9.86 -32.88 -27.48
C VAL A 995 -9.21 -32.56 -26.15
N MET A 996 -10.03 -32.30 -25.12
CA MET A 996 -9.66 -32.11 -23.72
C MET A 996 -10.35 -33.18 -22.87
N GLN A 997 -9.60 -33.79 -21.95
CA GLN A 997 -10.07 -34.81 -21.01
C GLN A 997 -9.45 -34.56 -19.63
N GLN A 998 -10.28 -34.43 -18.58
CA GLN A 998 -9.80 -34.32 -17.20
C GLN A 998 -9.19 -35.64 -16.71
N ILE A 999 -8.05 -35.55 -16.01
CA ILE A 999 -7.39 -36.69 -15.37
C ILE A 999 -7.94 -36.85 -13.95
N ARG A 1000 -8.56 -38.01 -13.69
CA ARG A 1000 -9.27 -38.28 -12.42
C ARG A 1000 -8.34 -38.21 -11.20
N SER A 1001 -8.89 -37.76 -10.07
CA SER A 1001 -8.17 -37.56 -8.80
C SER A 1001 -6.94 -36.65 -8.90
N SER A 1002 -6.95 -35.70 -9.84
CA SER A 1002 -5.90 -34.69 -9.99
C SER A 1002 -6.46 -33.34 -10.44
N ASN A 1003 -5.64 -32.29 -10.33
CA ASN A 1003 -5.91 -30.98 -10.91
C ASN A 1003 -5.55 -30.87 -12.41
N LEU A 1004 -5.24 -31.98 -13.08
CA LEU A 1004 -4.66 -32.00 -14.42
C LEU A 1004 -5.68 -32.29 -15.54
N LEU A 1005 -5.45 -31.66 -16.70
CA LEU A 1005 -6.21 -31.86 -17.94
C LEU A 1005 -5.24 -32.35 -19.03
N LEU A 1006 -5.62 -33.41 -19.73
CA LEU A 1006 -4.99 -33.85 -20.97
C LEU A 1006 -5.61 -33.09 -22.14
N LEU A 1007 -4.78 -32.45 -22.96
CA LEU A 1007 -5.20 -31.67 -24.13
C LEU A 1007 -4.43 -32.15 -25.37
N VAL A 1008 -5.16 -32.58 -26.40
CA VAL A 1008 -4.61 -33.13 -27.66
C VAL A 1008 -5.15 -32.31 -28.83
N THR A 1009 -4.28 -31.83 -29.72
CA THR A 1009 -4.68 -31.00 -30.87
C THR A 1009 -3.90 -31.31 -32.14
N ASP A 1010 -4.44 -30.96 -33.31
CA ASP A 1010 -3.82 -31.22 -34.61
C ASP A 1010 -2.72 -30.18 -34.93
N ARG A 1011 -1.48 -30.65 -35.13
CA ARG A 1011 -0.29 -29.82 -35.37
C ARG A 1011 -0.23 -29.25 -36.79
N THR A 1012 -1.06 -29.75 -37.71
CA THR A 1012 -0.92 -29.48 -39.16
C THR A 1012 -1.51 -28.15 -39.64
N CYS A 1013 -2.02 -27.32 -38.73
CA CYS A 1013 -2.66 -26.04 -38.99
C CYS A 1013 -2.07 -24.94 -38.11
N ASP A 1014 -1.45 -23.93 -38.72
CA ASP A 1014 -1.00 -22.71 -38.00
C ASP A 1014 -2.19 -21.78 -37.77
N CYS A 1015 -2.30 -21.29 -36.53
CA CYS A 1015 -3.37 -20.43 -36.05
C CYS A 1015 -2.84 -19.09 -35.48
N SER A 1016 -1.60 -18.72 -35.81
CA SER A 1016 -0.90 -17.48 -35.40
C SER A 1016 -1.62 -16.15 -35.71
N THR A 1017 -2.72 -16.18 -36.50
CA THR A 1017 -3.67 -15.07 -36.68
C THR A 1017 -4.36 -14.66 -35.37
N TYR A 1018 -4.51 -15.57 -34.41
CA TYR A 1018 -5.05 -15.27 -33.08
C TYR A 1018 -3.93 -14.72 -32.19
N SER A 1019 -4.11 -13.51 -31.67
CA SER A 1019 -3.17 -12.90 -30.71
C SER A 1019 -2.98 -13.79 -29.47
N PRO A 1020 -1.76 -13.89 -28.91
CA PRO A 1020 -1.54 -14.60 -27.67
C PRO A 1020 -2.30 -13.94 -26.51
N ILE A 1021 -2.85 -14.77 -25.62
CA ILE A 1021 -3.47 -14.31 -24.38
C ILE A 1021 -2.38 -14.26 -23.31
N LEU A 1022 -1.90 -13.05 -23.02
CA LEU A 1022 -0.87 -12.80 -22.00
C LEU A 1022 -1.50 -12.58 -20.62
N GLN A 1023 -0.70 -12.82 -19.58
CA GLN A 1023 -1.05 -12.56 -18.18
C GLN A 1023 -0.32 -11.32 -17.63
N GLU A 1024 -0.12 -10.32 -18.47
CA GLU A 1024 0.54 -9.07 -18.10
C GLU A 1024 -0.40 -8.16 -17.29
N ALA A 1025 0.15 -7.48 -16.28
CA ALA A 1025 -0.58 -6.50 -15.50
C ALA A 1025 -0.62 -5.14 -16.21
N THR A 1026 -1.83 -4.60 -16.41
CA THR A 1026 -2.08 -3.33 -17.10
C THR A 1026 -2.60 -2.27 -16.15
N GLU A 1027 -2.07 -1.06 -16.24
CA GLU A 1027 -2.51 0.13 -15.50
C GLU A 1027 -4.00 0.44 -15.73
N VAL A 1028 -4.81 0.52 -14.67
CA VAL A 1028 -6.26 0.75 -14.75
C VAL A 1028 -6.54 2.22 -15.09
N LYS A 1029 -6.80 2.49 -16.36
CA LYS A 1029 -7.07 3.85 -16.85
C LYS A 1029 -8.53 4.24 -16.65
N TYR A 1030 -8.84 4.67 -15.43
CA TYR A 1030 -10.13 5.26 -15.08
C TYR A 1030 -10.49 6.40 -16.05
N ASN A 1031 -11.65 6.27 -16.70
CA ASN A 1031 -12.22 7.34 -17.51
C ASN A 1031 -12.40 8.60 -16.64
N ALA A 1032 -12.24 9.79 -17.21
CA ALA A 1032 -12.25 11.05 -16.46
C ALA A 1032 -13.51 11.21 -15.58
N SER A 1033 -14.69 10.85 -16.08
CA SER A 1033 -15.93 10.84 -15.26
C SER A 1033 -15.84 9.89 -14.06
N VAL A 1034 -15.30 8.69 -14.25
CA VAL A 1034 -15.15 7.68 -13.18
C VAL A 1034 -14.09 8.12 -12.16
N LYS A 1035 -13.01 8.78 -12.57
CA LYS A 1035 -12.06 9.41 -11.63
C LYS A 1035 -12.78 10.49 -10.81
N CYS A 1036 -13.50 11.40 -11.47
CA CYS A 1036 -14.27 12.45 -10.79
C CYS A 1036 -15.28 11.87 -9.80
N ASP A 1037 -15.99 10.81 -10.17
CA ASP A 1037 -16.99 10.19 -9.31
C ASP A 1037 -16.35 9.38 -8.16
N ARG A 1038 -15.17 8.75 -8.32
CA ARG A 1038 -14.36 8.16 -7.22
C ARG A 1038 -13.83 9.23 -6.24
N MET A 1039 -13.42 10.40 -6.75
CA MET A 1039 -12.98 11.53 -5.90
C MET A 1039 -14.13 12.24 -5.18
N ARG A 1040 -15.35 12.19 -5.76
CA ARG A 1040 -16.59 12.71 -5.15
C ARG A 1040 -17.25 11.75 -4.18
N SER A 1041 -17.07 10.43 -4.36
CA SER A 1041 -17.70 9.41 -3.53
C SER A 1041 -17.08 9.39 -2.14
N GLN A 1042 -17.60 10.26 -1.27
CA GLN A 1042 -17.39 10.20 0.18
C GLN A 1042 -17.88 8.82 0.66
N LYS A 1043 -16.95 7.86 0.82
CA LYS A 1043 -17.28 6.58 1.45
C LYS A 1043 -17.77 6.85 2.88
N PRO A 1044 -18.73 6.07 3.41
CA PRO A 1044 -19.16 6.18 4.81
C PRO A 1044 -17.94 6.22 5.76
N ARG A 1045 -17.86 7.25 6.61
CA ARG A 1045 -16.83 7.43 7.64
C ARG A 1045 -17.49 8.01 8.89
N ARG A 1046 -17.11 7.51 10.07
CA ARG A 1046 -17.57 8.05 11.36
C ARG A 1046 -16.84 9.37 11.63
N ARG A 1047 -17.59 10.46 11.81
CA ARG A 1047 -17.03 11.75 12.25
C ARG A 1047 -16.51 11.62 13.69
N PRO A 1048 -15.49 12.41 14.10
CA PRO A 1048 -15.15 12.60 15.51
C PRO A 1048 -16.37 13.02 16.34
N GLY A 1049 -16.43 12.58 17.60
CA GLY A 1049 -17.56 12.85 18.49
C GLY A 1049 -17.57 14.25 19.09
N SER A 1050 -16.39 14.89 19.14
CA SER A 1050 -16.13 16.22 19.69
C SER A 1050 -15.95 17.27 18.57
N CYS A 1051 -16.15 18.55 18.92
CA CYS A 1051 -15.92 19.69 18.03
C CYS A 1051 -15.85 21.00 18.81
N HIS A 1052 -14.74 21.74 18.67
CA HIS A 1052 -14.47 22.96 19.43
C HIS A 1052 -14.30 24.16 18.49
N ALA A 1053 -15.34 24.48 17.72
CA ALA A 1053 -15.28 25.53 16.69
C ALA A 1053 -15.41 26.98 17.23
N PHE A 1054 -16.14 27.18 18.33
CA PHE A 1054 -16.48 28.51 18.86
C PHE A 1054 -16.59 28.49 20.39
N HIS A 1055 -16.05 29.51 21.06
CA HIS A 1055 -16.31 29.81 22.47
C HIS A 1055 -16.72 31.28 22.63
N PRO A 1056 -17.70 31.63 23.49
CA PRO A 1056 -18.16 33.01 23.66
C PRO A 1056 -17.11 33.95 24.27
N GLU A 1057 -16.18 33.43 25.10
CA GLU A 1057 -15.12 34.21 25.75
C GLU A 1057 -13.82 34.28 24.92
N GLU A 1058 -13.82 33.76 23.69
CA GLU A 1058 -12.66 33.76 22.79
C GLU A 1058 -12.16 35.17 22.46
N ASN A 1059 -10.90 35.47 22.77
CA ASN A 1059 -10.28 36.73 22.35
C ASN A 1059 -10.02 36.75 20.83
N ALA A 1060 -10.92 37.42 20.11
CA ALA A 1060 -10.82 37.66 18.66
C ALA A 1060 -10.18 39.03 18.29
N GLN A 1061 -9.63 39.76 19.27
CA GLN A 1061 -8.95 41.05 19.00
C GLN A 1061 -7.48 40.86 18.59
N ASP A 1062 -6.87 39.74 18.98
CA ASP A 1062 -5.56 39.33 18.46
C ASP A 1062 -5.71 38.59 17.13
N CYS A 1063 -5.30 39.28 16.06
CA CYS A 1063 -5.61 38.95 14.67
C CYS A 1063 -4.45 39.25 13.68
N GLY A 1064 -3.21 39.30 14.16
CA GLY A 1064 -2.03 39.32 13.28
C GLY A 1064 -0.80 39.96 13.93
N GLY A 1065 0.23 39.14 14.18
CA GLY A 1065 1.52 39.52 14.77
C GLY A 1065 2.36 40.45 13.89
N ALA A 1066 2.11 41.75 14.00
CA ALA A 1066 3.10 42.75 13.62
C ALA A 1066 4.12 42.87 14.77
N SER A 1067 5.41 42.74 14.47
CA SER A 1067 6.46 43.16 15.41
C SER A 1067 6.42 44.69 15.48
N ASP A 1068 5.72 45.18 16.51
CA ASP A 1068 5.48 46.60 16.72
C ASP A 1068 6.80 47.28 17.12
N SER A 1069 7.58 47.59 16.09
CA SER A 1069 8.87 48.28 16.15
C SER A 1069 8.63 49.76 16.44
N ALA A 1070 8.04 50.00 17.61
CA ALA A 1070 7.74 51.30 18.18
C ALA A 1070 9.01 52.15 18.14
N ALA A 1071 9.08 53.03 17.14
CA ALA A 1071 10.26 53.84 16.85
C ALA A 1071 10.56 54.73 18.04
N SER A 1072 11.52 54.31 18.87
CA SER A 1072 11.77 54.96 20.16
C SER A 1072 11.98 56.46 19.95
N PRO A 1073 11.25 57.33 20.68
CA PRO A 1073 11.31 58.77 20.44
C PRO A 1073 12.71 59.36 20.70
N THR A 1074 13.61 58.62 21.36
CA THR A 1074 15.03 58.98 21.49
C THR A 1074 15.80 58.87 20.17
N LEU A 1075 15.48 57.90 19.30
CA LEU A 1075 16.10 57.71 17.99
C LEU A 1075 15.69 58.81 17.00
N LEU A 1076 14.43 59.25 17.04
CA LEU A 1076 13.92 60.37 16.24
C LEU A 1076 14.50 61.75 16.65
N LEU A 1077 15.14 61.86 17.82
CA LEU A 1077 15.79 63.09 18.29
C LEU A 1077 17.27 63.20 17.90
N LEU A 1078 17.94 62.10 17.54
CA LEU A 1078 19.35 62.12 17.12
C LEU A 1078 19.64 63.05 15.94
N PRO A 1079 18.80 63.17 14.89
CA PRO A 1079 19.02 64.14 13.81
C PRO A 1079 19.01 65.60 14.29
N VAL A 1080 18.23 65.91 15.34
CA VAL A 1080 18.11 67.27 15.89
C VAL A 1080 19.35 67.63 16.72
N TRP A 1081 19.91 66.68 17.46
CA TRP A 1081 21.14 66.87 18.23
C TRP A 1081 22.37 67.06 17.33
N ALA A 1082 22.41 66.37 16.18
CA ALA A 1082 23.49 66.51 15.20
C ALA A 1082 23.61 67.94 14.61
N TRP A 1083 22.53 68.72 14.60
CA TRP A 1083 22.52 70.11 14.11
C TRP A 1083 22.85 71.17 15.18
N LEU A 1084 23.06 70.77 16.44
CA LEU A 1084 23.30 71.68 17.57
C LEU A 1084 24.76 71.69 18.09
N LEU A 1085 25.64 70.87 17.53
CA LEU A 1085 27.07 70.89 17.87
C LEU A 1085 27.82 71.97 17.07
N PRO A 1086 28.50 72.93 17.73
CA PRO A 1086 29.20 74.01 17.04
C PRO A 1086 30.44 73.53 16.31
N HIS A 1087 30.74 74.15 15.16
CA HIS A 1087 31.73 73.73 14.17
C HIS A 1087 33.22 73.93 14.59
N GLN A 1088 33.52 73.94 15.89
CA GLN A 1088 34.84 74.22 16.47
C GLN A 1088 35.21 73.22 17.58
N LEU A 1089 35.64 72.00 17.18
CA LEU A 1089 36.57 71.13 17.92
C LEU A 1089 36.81 69.83 17.12
N LEU A 1090 37.76 69.87 16.18
CA LEU A 1090 38.36 68.69 15.56
C LEU A 1090 39.74 69.04 14.95
N TRP A 1091 40.70 69.18 15.86
CA TRP A 1091 42.14 68.93 15.69
C TRP A 1091 42.56 68.00 16.83
#